data_AF-A0AAD6U536-F1
#
_entry.id   AF-A0AAD6U536-F1
#
_cell.length_a   1.000
_cell.length_b   1.000
_cell.length_c   1.000
_cell.angle_alpha   90.00
_cell.angle_beta   90.00
_cell.angle_gamma   90.00
#
_symmetry.space_group_name_H-M   'P 1'
#
loop_
_entity.id
_entity.type
_entity.pdbx_description
1 polymer ?
#
loop_
_entity_poly.entity_id
_entity_poly.type
_entity_poly.pdbx_seq_one_letter_code
_entity_poly.pdbx_strand_id
1 'polypeptide(L)'
;MSVPPVSFHEWQQYRQFMIDNPHLAGPGQSTAVNPVSFAPPPATPSVTIPTPAPALQPLPPSGRPVAAAPAVTQAYQSLRPQGQPPLPPPLVAPASFQPYMGMSTLAPNASTLNTSHANQARREAASRHRRPRGPAQPTPCLPAKRKAHHASIEDCMVEDAETPTVRALVLVYPPLDEYSSYKNHIIYRTLHHDFVKTLEDNHLAFRYALALTTPVNMLLERVIADMSASPAAYTFPAVRRASRSLTTSLQVLGLVDSGRPNIRLGVHARTEPHDVEDTIGTLIDKPGSYGGTFSIRKDRWVIRVAATRYPLIGLREDNRRHTCITKRIYALFPKDDSTMGDSCNDTSGGESSSDEEESVARQLWPISSASSALIRRNGTTADPVAGTSASAALPRRILRSLPGTRRHQAASLNTPIAPTRPVTPDGMFSLPPAIWDENSGFQYSPSGAFSSDGFKAEVFAAATRASGPLEPLRVRGADIAAAADHFSALIDDAGRRSDYSRILVADRGFGLSLEAAYGEGPEREVLFFILQRFLVDETVWFQRGEGTFLTLRTLFTISSSAIIPHARITDWKRLGAVCALLLISGQWPGNLSPALFQYLIHAGNFHSLHRTFIGEWFPELRALIMSFLETGPDGNLSEYAAHFATFHNTEVAAYRGRTLEVHVGLAVEMLFKAVLGGTTFDHPELSSFYAGFLLPCRNGFTLPNAIRNFQGGSEAFLSLRASSFISSADCVLPHLQFQDSASITTYLTTLQEHTHNPTLTFRILLERFLRRSGIPCPGQFEESRGAFHPIIDLTRIETPAFRPQIFAWATTGSPFIETAEDAKITVDLVSSSNPNYAQNSDTGTMQGENGTIVFRTCFRTTLFPVEYLFHLAQAQYNTQSEPANFQEAFDYWVLRQCLLGIGRYSML
;
A
#
# COMPACT_ATOMS: atom_id res chain seq x y z
N MET A 1 9.28 22.13 23.93
CA MET A 1 9.10 20.90 24.74
C MET A 1 8.38 19.90 23.85
N SER A 2 9.07 18.84 23.42
CA SER A 2 8.51 17.79 22.58
C SER A 2 7.73 16.80 23.45
N VAL A 3 6.43 16.65 23.20
CA VAL A 3 5.61 15.59 23.81
C VAL A 3 6.05 14.25 23.23
N PRO A 4 6.34 13.22 24.04
CA PRO A 4 6.74 11.91 23.53
C PRO A 4 5.59 11.22 22.76
N PRO A 5 5.89 10.36 21.77
CA PRO A 5 4.85 9.60 21.07
C PRO A 5 4.20 8.60 22.02
N VAL A 6 2.88 8.71 22.16
CA VAL A 6 2.03 7.76 22.90
C VAL A 6 1.76 6.55 22.00
N SER A 7 1.82 5.33 22.52
CA SER A 7 1.52 4.14 21.72
C SER A 7 0.05 4.13 21.25
N PHE A 8 -0.26 3.50 20.11
CA PHE A 8 -1.64 3.45 19.59
C PHE A 8 -2.64 2.86 20.60
N HIS A 9 -2.20 1.89 21.41
CA HIS A 9 -3.01 1.29 22.46
C HIS A 9 -3.28 2.27 23.62
N GLU A 10 -2.27 2.99 24.09
CA GLU A 10 -2.43 4.03 25.12
C GLU A 10 -3.28 5.20 24.61
N TRP A 11 -3.15 5.55 23.33
CA TRP A 11 -4.00 6.54 22.68
C TRP A 11 -5.45 6.07 22.59
N GLN A 12 -5.71 4.81 22.24
CA GLN A 12 -7.06 4.23 22.27
C GLN A 12 -7.66 4.23 23.69
N GLN A 13 -6.86 3.90 24.70
CA GLN A 13 -7.29 3.96 26.10
C GLN A 13 -7.57 5.39 26.57
N TYR A 14 -6.73 6.35 26.20
CA TYR A 14 -6.94 7.77 26.51
C TYR A 14 -8.16 8.34 25.77
N ARG A 15 -8.37 7.96 24.51
CA ARG A 15 -9.56 8.33 23.73
C ARG A 15 -10.83 7.75 24.33
N GLN A 16 -10.81 6.47 24.72
CA GLN A 16 -11.93 5.81 25.39
C GLN A 16 -12.22 6.49 26.74
N PHE A 17 -11.19 6.81 27.52
CA PHE A 17 -11.32 7.55 28.77
C PHE A 17 -11.95 8.94 28.59
N MET A 18 -11.58 9.67 27.53
CA MET A 18 -12.15 10.99 27.22
C MET A 18 -13.61 10.89 26.71
N ILE A 19 -13.95 9.83 25.98
CA ILE A 19 -15.33 9.53 25.56
C ILE A 19 -16.20 9.19 26.78
N ASP A 20 -15.66 8.43 27.73
CA ASP A 20 -16.38 7.98 28.91
C ASP A 20 -16.53 9.07 29.99
N ASN A 21 -15.76 10.17 29.91
CA ASN A 21 -15.76 11.25 30.91
C ASN A 21 -15.88 12.66 30.29
N PRO A 22 -16.97 12.98 29.55
CA PRO A 22 -17.10 14.25 28.83
C PRO A 22 -17.17 15.49 29.74
N HIS A 23 -17.42 15.32 31.04
CA HIS A 23 -17.58 16.40 32.02
C HIS A 23 -16.26 16.98 32.55
N LEU A 24 -15.12 16.33 32.29
CA LEU A 24 -13.80 16.77 32.77
C LEU A 24 -13.17 17.88 31.89
N ALA A 25 -13.84 18.34 30.84
CA ALA A 25 -13.35 19.35 29.89
C ALA A 25 -13.84 20.79 30.19
N GLY A 26 -14.02 21.15 31.46
CA GLY A 26 -14.31 22.52 31.90
C GLY A 26 -13.07 23.22 32.49
N PRO A 27 -13.03 24.57 32.53
CA PRO A 27 -11.86 25.31 32.98
C PRO A 27 -11.67 25.13 34.49
N GLY A 28 -10.66 24.32 34.87
CA GLY A 28 -10.33 24.05 36.26
C GLY A 28 -9.74 25.27 36.96
N GLN A 29 -10.49 25.83 37.91
CA GLN A 29 -9.98 26.72 38.94
C GLN A 29 -8.90 26.01 39.77
N SER A 30 -7.76 26.70 39.93
CA SER A 30 -6.64 26.30 40.78
C SER A 30 -7.04 26.30 42.25
N THR A 31 -7.16 25.12 42.87
CA THR A 31 -7.12 24.96 44.32
C THR A 31 -5.74 24.47 44.74
N ALA A 32 -5.03 25.33 45.46
CA ALA A 32 -3.74 25.04 46.06
C ALA A 32 -3.87 23.98 47.17
N VAL A 33 -3.04 22.95 47.10
CA VAL A 33 -2.79 22.01 48.21
C VAL A 33 -1.34 22.17 48.65
N ASN A 34 -1.17 22.41 49.95
CA ASN A 34 0.12 22.60 50.62
C ASN A 34 1.06 21.39 50.46
N PRO A 35 2.39 21.60 50.34
CA PRO A 35 3.34 20.51 50.22
C PRO A 35 3.70 19.89 51.57
N VAL A 36 3.74 18.56 51.60
CA VAL A 36 4.31 17.74 52.66
C VAL A 36 5.83 17.78 52.57
N SER A 37 6.47 18.09 53.69
CA SER A 37 7.92 18.15 53.89
C SER A 37 8.54 16.75 53.81
N PHE A 38 9.55 16.57 52.94
CA PHE A 38 10.46 15.44 52.97
C PHE A 38 11.89 15.93 53.23
N ALA A 39 12.56 15.26 54.16
CA ALA A 39 13.91 15.55 54.63
C ALA A 39 14.99 15.34 53.55
N PRO A 40 16.12 16.06 53.60
CA PRO A 40 17.18 15.97 52.60
C PRO A 40 18.15 14.80 52.87
N PRO A 41 18.68 14.13 51.82
CA PRO A 41 19.81 13.21 51.93
C PRO A 41 21.17 13.95 51.93
N PRO A 42 22.26 13.28 52.38
CA PRO A 42 23.50 13.94 52.78
C PRO A 42 24.46 14.27 51.61
N ALA A 43 25.32 15.24 51.87
CA ALA A 43 26.29 15.84 50.96
C ALA A 43 27.39 14.87 50.48
N THR A 44 27.80 15.06 49.21
CA THR A 44 29.06 14.56 48.62
C THR A 44 29.81 15.72 47.93
N PRO A 45 31.14 15.61 47.74
CA PRO A 45 32.05 16.72 47.89
C PRO A 45 32.26 17.57 46.63
N SER A 46 32.63 18.82 46.88
CA SER A 46 32.89 19.92 45.95
C SER A 46 33.96 19.60 44.91
N VAL A 47 33.62 19.78 43.64
CA VAL A 47 34.58 19.89 42.53
C VAL A 47 34.80 21.38 42.23
N THR A 48 36.05 21.81 42.32
CA THR A 48 36.52 23.18 42.09
C THR A 48 36.48 23.51 40.60
N ILE A 49 35.72 24.55 40.22
CA ILE A 49 35.70 25.12 38.86
C ILE A 49 36.76 26.25 38.79
N PRO A 50 37.64 26.27 37.77
CA PRO A 50 38.56 27.39 37.59
C PRO A 50 37.89 28.61 36.92
N THR A 51 38.32 29.78 37.37
CA THR A 51 37.92 31.14 37.02
C THR A 51 38.03 31.46 35.52
N PRO A 52 37.06 32.16 34.91
CA PRO A 52 37.20 32.69 33.55
C PRO A 52 37.99 34.00 33.50
N ALA A 53 38.82 34.14 32.46
CA ALA A 53 39.63 35.31 32.11
C ALA A 53 38.78 36.51 31.61
N PRO A 54 39.31 37.75 31.61
CA PRO A 54 38.52 38.97 31.43
C PRO A 54 38.15 39.29 29.97
N ALA A 55 37.03 39.97 29.82
CA ALA A 55 36.41 40.38 28.56
C ALA A 55 37.28 41.35 27.73
N LEU A 56 37.37 41.07 26.42
CA LEU A 56 37.87 42.01 25.41
C LEU A 56 36.73 42.92 24.92
N GLN A 57 37.02 44.22 24.83
CA GLN A 57 36.15 45.29 24.36
C GLN A 57 35.81 45.15 22.86
N PRO A 58 34.61 45.55 22.40
CA PRO A 58 34.30 45.66 20.97
C PRO A 58 34.77 46.98 20.37
N LEU A 59 35.45 46.89 19.22
CA LEU A 59 35.78 48.01 18.31
C LEU A 59 34.52 48.50 17.55
N PRO A 60 34.46 49.78 17.13
CA PRO A 60 33.30 50.36 16.46
C PRO A 60 33.20 49.95 14.97
N PRO A 61 31.98 49.80 14.42
CA PRO A 61 31.81 49.48 13.01
C PRO A 61 32.01 50.71 12.13
N SER A 62 32.96 50.61 11.20
CA SER A 62 33.12 51.50 10.06
C SER A 62 32.07 51.18 9.01
N GLY A 63 31.33 52.20 8.59
CA GLY A 63 30.23 52.09 7.64
C GLY A 63 30.67 51.95 6.18
N ARG A 64 29.82 51.26 5.41
CA ARG A 64 29.55 51.57 4.01
C ARG A 64 28.11 51.16 3.68
N PRO A 65 27.28 52.06 3.13
CA PRO A 65 25.87 51.78 2.89
C PRO A 65 25.70 50.98 1.60
N VAL A 66 25.02 49.83 1.69
CA VAL A 66 24.48 49.13 0.51
C VAL A 66 23.13 49.76 0.19
N ALA A 67 22.99 50.26 -1.04
CA ALA A 67 21.81 50.95 -1.54
C ALA A 67 20.57 50.06 -1.47
N ALA A 68 19.53 50.56 -0.81
CA ALA A 68 18.21 49.95 -0.76
C ALA A 68 17.58 49.97 -2.16
N ALA A 69 17.07 48.81 -2.59
CA ALA A 69 16.22 48.69 -3.77
C ALA A 69 14.87 49.41 -3.51
N PRO A 70 14.35 50.19 -4.46
CA PRO A 70 13.07 50.88 -4.29
C PRO A 70 11.91 49.89 -4.33
N ALA A 71 10.94 50.08 -3.42
CA ALA A 71 9.67 49.38 -3.41
C ALA A 71 8.87 49.72 -4.68
N VAL A 72 8.54 48.69 -5.46
CA VAL A 72 7.63 48.80 -6.61
C VAL A 72 6.20 48.61 -6.10
N THR A 73 5.55 49.71 -5.72
CA THR A 73 4.09 49.81 -5.63
C THR A 73 3.57 50.22 -7.00
N GLN A 74 3.23 49.25 -7.85
CA GLN A 74 2.41 49.51 -9.04
C GLN A 74 0.97 49.07 -8.77
N ALA A 75 0.08 50.07 -8.66
CA ALA A 75 -1.35 49.89 -8.75
C ALA A 75 -1.72 49.48 -10.18
N TYR A 76 -2.49 48.40 -10.30
CA TYR A 76 -3.04 47.95 -11.57
C TYR A 76 -4.16 48.90 -12.02
N GLN A 77 -3.84 49.90 -12.85
CA GLN A 77 -4.84 50.72 -13.55
C GLN A 77 -5.28 50.00 -14.82
N SER A 78 -6.55 49.55 -14.87
CA SER A 78 -7.12 48.99 -16.09
C SER A 78 -7.37 50.11 -17.12
N LEU A 79 -6.59 50.11 -18.20
CA LEU A 79 -6.87 50.91 -19.39
C LEU A 79 -8.06 50.29 -20.15
N ARG A 80 -9.24 50.92 -20.05
CA ARG A 80 -10.33 50.74 -21.02
C ARG A 80 -9.98 51.48 -22.31
N PRO A 81 -10.05 50.87 -23.49
CA PRO A 81 -10.10 51.62 -24.74
C PRO A 81 -11.51 52.23 -24.90
N GLN A 82 -11.60 53.56 -24.89
CA GLN A 82 -12.73 54.27 -25.46
C GLN A 82 -12.59 54.30 -26.99
N GLY A 83 -13.66 53.96 -27.70
CA GLY A 83 -13.84 54.35 -29.10
C GLY A 83 -14.42 53.25 -30.01
N GLN A 84 -15.75 53.20 -30.11
CA GLN A 84 -16.42 52.75 -31.34
C GLN A 84 -17.69 53.58 -31.60
N PRO A 85 -18.04 53.84 -32.88
CA PRO A 85 -18.99 54.87 -33.32
C PRO A 85 -20.46 54.39 -33.29
N PRO A 86 -21.46 55.30 -33.44
CA PRO A 86 -22.86 55.01 -33.14
C PRO A 86 -23.58 54.24 -34.25
N LEU A 87 -24.41 53.26 -33.86
CA LEU A 87 -25.35 52.55 -34.73
C LEU A 87 -26.77 53.16 -34.62
N PRO A 88 -27.59 53.08 -35.69
CA PRO A 88 -28.87 53.78 -35.85
C PRO A 88 -30.08 53.05 -35.20
N PRO A 89 -31.27 53.68 -35.11
CA PRO A 89 -32.34 53.36 -34.14
C PRO A 89 -33.25 52.18 -34.57
N PRO A 90 -34.11 51.66 -33.67
CA PRO A 90 -34.75 50.36 -33.84
C PRO A 90 -36.00 50.43 -34.72
N LEU A 91 -36.17 49.39 -35.54
CA LEU A 91 -37.38 49.09 -36.31
C LEU A 91 -38.34 48.22 -35.50
N VAL A 92 -39.62 48.47 -35.75
CA VAL A 92 -40.83 48.06 -35.05
C VAL A 92 -41.37 46.71 -35.57
N ALA A 93 -41.70 45.79 -34.63
CA ALA A 93 -42.74 44.72 -34.64
C ALA A 93 -42.74 43.65 -35.78
N PRO A 94 -43.48 42.50 -35.69
CA PRO A 94 -44.56 42.16 -34.75
C PRO A 94 -44.57 40.74 -34.13
N ALA A 95 -45.54 40.59 -33.22
CA ALA A 95 -45.96 39.40 -32.49
C ALA A 95 -46.41 38.23 -33.37
N SER A 96 -46.22 37.00 -32.90
CA SER A 96 -47.26 35.96 -32.85
C SER A 96 -46.75 34.64 -32.25
N PHE A 97 -47.69 33.89 -31.66
CA PHE A 97 -47.68 32.48 -31.24
C PHE A 97 -47.25 32.09 -29.82
N GLN A 98 -48.25 32.10 -28.91
CA GLN A 98 -48.51 31.02 -27.93
C GLN A 98 -49.26 29.85 -28.62
N PRO A 99 -49.22 28.59 -28.11
CA PRO A 99 -50.05 28.12 -26.97
C PRO A 99 -49.29 27.09 -26.05
N TYR A 100 -49.66 26.75 -24.81
CA TYR A 100 -50.92 26.25 -24.27
C TYR A 100 -50.98 26.42 -22.72
N MET A 101 -52.12 26.89 -22.22
CA MET A 101 -52.58 26.76 -20.82
C MET A 101 -53.22 25.39 -20.60
N GLY A 102 -53.08 24.82 -19.39
CA GLY A 102 -53.97 23.76 -18.93
C GLY A 102 -53.66 23.28 -17.51
N MET A 103 -54.68 23.35 -16.65
CA MET A 103 -54.89 22.57 -15.41
C MET A 103 -54.52 23.25 -14.08
N SER A 104 -55.31 24.28 -13.77
CA SER A 104 -55.70 24.68 -12.42
C SER A 104 -57.01 23.97 -12.03
N THR A 105 -56.91 22.78 -11.43
CA THR A 105 -57.96 22.19 -10.57
C THR A 105 -57.31 21.13 -9.71
N LEU A 106 -57.30 21.32 -8.39
CA LEU A 106 -57.69 20.32 -7.38
C LEU A 106 -57.61 20.96 -5.98
N ALA A 107 -58.77 20.96 -5.33
CA ALA A 107 -58.98 21.37 -3.95
C ALA A 107 -58.70 20.18 -2.98
N PRO A 108 -58.80 20.38 -1.64
CA PRO A 108 -58.09 19.60 -0.62
C PRO A 108 -58.90 18.44 -0.02
N ASN A 109 -58.21 17.62 0.77
CA ASN A 109 -58.67 16.54 1.67
C ASN A 109 -58.69 15.12 1.08
N ALA A 110 -57.83 14.24 1.61
CA ALA A 110 -58.26 13.03 2.32
C ALA A 110 -57.03 12.19 2.74
N SER A 111 -56.74 12.26 4.03
CA SER A 111 -56.02 11.26 4.82
C SER A 111 -56.56 9.84 4.58
N THR A 112 -55.79 8.95 3.95
CA THR A 112 -55.87 7.49 4.15
C THR A 112 -54.60 6.84 3.58
N LEU A 113 -53.59 6.65 4.45
CA LEU A 113 -52.42 5.84 4.14
C LEU A 113 -52.82 4.37 4.06
N ASN A 114 -52.65 3.79 2.88
CA ASN A 114 -52.99 2.42 2.53
C ASN A 114 -51.98 1.42 3.12
N THR A 115 -52.22 0.95 4.35
CA THR A 115 -51.40 -0.05 5.07
C THR A 115 -51.80 -1.51 4.78
N SER A 116 -52.72 -1.74 3.84
CA SER A 116 -53.25 -3.09 3.56
C SER A 116 -52.29 -3.96 2.72
N HIS A 117 -51.54 -3.39 1.79
CA HIS A 117 -50.67 -4.16 0.89
C HIS A 117 -49.39 -4.69 1.55
N ALA A 118 -48.82 -3.99 2.55
CA ALA A 118 -47.60 -4.42 3.22
C ALA A 118 -47.81 -5.63 4.15
N ASN A 119 -49.01 -5.77 4.72
CA ASN A 119 -49.35 -6.88 5.60
C ASN A 119 -49.76 -8.15 4.83
N GLN A 120 -50.25 -8.02 3.60
CA GLN A 120 -50.60 -9.15 2.75
C GLN A 120 -49.35 -9.89 2.23
N ALA A 121 -48.30 -9.16 1.85
CA ALA A 121 -47.01 -9.75 1.46
C ALA A 121 -46.32 -10.50 2.62
N ARG A 122 -46.44 -10.03 3.87
CA ARG A 122 -45.90 -10.73 5.06
C ARG A 122 -46.68 -12.00 5.41
N ARG A 123 -48.01 -12.02 5.18
CA ARG A 123 -48.83 -13.23 5.41
C ARG A 123 -48.61 -14.29 4.33
N GLU A 124 -48.35 -13.89 3.08
CA GLU A 124 -48.01 -14.81 1.99
C GLU A 124 -46.60 -15.39 2.09
N ALA A 125 -45.67 -14.70 2.76
CA ALA A 125 -44.34 -15.22 3.07
C ALA A 125 -44.36 -16.25 4.21
N ALA A 126 -45.28 -16.12 5.17
CA ALA A 126 -45.40 -17.02 6.32
C ALA A 126 -46.13 -18.36 6.02
N SER A 127 -46.87 -18.46 4.90
CA SER A 127 -47.67 -19.64 4.56
C SER A 127 -46.97 -20.66 3.65
N ARG A 128 -45.74 -20.40 3.21
CA ARG A 128 -44.97 -21.35 2.38
C ARG A 128 -44.29 -22.44 3.22
N HIS A 129 -45.09 -23.47 3.49
CA HIS A 129 -44.73 -24.90 3.52
C HIS A 129 -43.52 -25.35 4.35
N ARG A 130 -43.84 -25.96 5.50
CA ARG A 130 -43.12 -27.14 6.03
C ARG A 130 -43.12 -28.24 4.96
N ARG A 131 -42.00 -28.41 4.25
CA ARG A 131 -41.77 -29.64 3.48
C ARG A 131 -41.51 -30.80 4.45
N PRO A 132 -42.11 -31.99 4.25
CA PRO A 132 -41.75 -33.17 5.02
C PRO A 132 -40.26 -33.47 4.78
N ARG A 133 -39.52 -33.77 5.87
CA ARG A 133 -38.16 -34.31 5.76
C ARG A 133 -38.24 -35.61 4.97
N GLY A 134 -37.69 -35.60 3.76
CA GLY A 134 -37.45 -36.83 3.00
C GLY A 134 -36.54 -37.78 3.78
N PRO A 135 -36.53 -39.07 3.44
CA PRO A 135 -35.66 -40.06 4.09
C PRO A 135 -34.21 -39.57 4.08
N ALA A 136 -33.52 -39.75 5.21
CA ALA A 136 -32.11 -39.38 5.35
C ALA A 136 -31.32 -39.99 4.18
N GLN A 137 -30.77 -39.13 3.31
CA GLN A 137 -29.84 -39.61 2.31
C GLN A 137 -28.64 -40.22 3.04
N PRO A 138 -28.18 -41.42 2.65
CA PRO A 138 -26.98 -42.01 3.23
C PRO A 138 -25.81 -41.05 3.06
N THR A 139 -24.95 -40.99 4.08
CA THR A 139 -23.72 -40.19 4.10
C THR A 139 -22.95 -40.44 2.79
N PRO A 140 -22.58 -39.40 2.03
CA PRO A 140 -21.85 -39.58 0.79
C PRO A 140 -20.52 -40.30 1.08
N CYS A 141 -20.37 -41.49 0.52
CA CYS A 141 -19.08 -42.17 0.42
C CYS A 141 -18.38 -41.69 -0.85
N LEU A 142 -17.05 -41.66 -0.84
CA LEU A 142 -16.22 -41.47 -2.04
C LEU A 142 -16.81 -42.29 -3.20
N PRO A 143 -16.95 -41.73 -4.42
CA PRO A 143 -17.65 -42.39 -5.51
C PRO A 143 -17.07 -43.79 -5.72
N ALA A 144 -17.90 -44.83 -5.53
CA ALA A 144 -17.57 -46.19 -5.90
C ALA A 144 -17.42 -46.24 -7.43
N LYS A 145 -16.17 -46.07 -7.88
CA LYS A 145 -15.83 -46.04 -9.30
C LYS A 145 -15.68 -47.45 -9.85
N ARG A 146 -16.07 -47.58 -11.11
CA ARG A 146 -15.89 -48.76 -11.97
C ARG A 146 -14.46 -49.29 -11.89
N LYS A 147 -14.32 -50.61 -11.96
CA LYS A 147 -13.11 -51.47 -11.88
C LYS A 147 -11.97 -51.07 -12.85
N ALA A 148 -11.42 -49.86 -12.74
CA ALA A 148 -10.05 -49.62 -13.19
C ALA A 148 -9.13 -50.28 -12.16
N HIS A 149 -8.02 -50.90 -12.59
CA HIS A 149 -6.97 -51.41 -11.69
C HIS A 149 -6.59 -50.29 -10.72
N HIS A 150 -7.13 -50.37 -9.50
CA HIS A 150 -6.82 -49.41 -8.44
C HIS A 150 -5.43 -49.79 -7.98
N ALA A 151 -4.45 -48.95 -8.30
CA ALA A 151 -3.12 -49.06 -7.72
C ALA A 151 -3.30 -49.19 -6.21
N SER A 152 -2.80 -50.29 -5.66
CA SER A 152 -2.88 -50.62 -4.23
C SER A 152 -1.57 -50.24 -3.56
N ILE A 153 -1.58 -50.13 -2.23
CA ILE A 153 -0.34 -49.87 -1.50
C ILE A 153 0.65 -51.03 -1.63
N GLU A 154 0.16 -52.23 -1.92
CA GLU A 154 0.98 -53.42 -2.17
C GLU A 154 1.86 -53.20 -3.41
N ASP A 155 1.35 -52.51 -4.44
CA ASP A 155 2.13 -52.14 -5.62
C ASP A 155 3.31 -51.20 -5.29
N CYS A 156 3.24 -50.48 -4.16
CA CYS A 156 4.28 -49.58 -3.69
C CYS A 156 5.33 -50.28 -2.83
N MET A 157 5.09 -51.51 -2.37
CA MET A 157 6.04 -52.27 -1.56
C MET A 157 7.27 -52.64 -2.39
N VAL A 158 8.42 -52.69 -1.74
CA VAL A 158 9.68 -53.16 -2.34
C VAL A 158 9.72 -54.68 -2.17
N GLU A 159 9.70 -55.41 -3.28
CA GLU A 159 9.91 -56.85 -3.29
C GLU A 159 11.32 -57.17 -2.76
N ASP A 160 11.46 -58.27 -2.00
CA ASP A 160 12.73 -58.78 -1.46
C ASP A 160 13.46 -57.89 -0.42
N ALA A 161 12.81 -56.87 0.15
CA ALA A 161 13.39 -56.14 1.29
C ALA A 161 13.35 -56.98 2.58
N GLU A 162 14.47 -57.04 3.32
CA GLU A 162 14.56 -57.77 4.61
C GLU A 162 13.54 -57.29 5.65
N THR A 163 13.18 -56.01 5.59
CA THR A 163 12.10 -55.42 6.38
C THR A 163 11.03 -54.87 5.44
N PRO A 164 9.74 -54.98 5.77
CA PRO A 164 8.65 -54.42 4.96
C PRO A 164 8.92 -52.94 4.66
N THR A 165 9.17 -52.64 3.39
CA THR A 165 9.61 -51.32 2.93
C THR A 165 8.70 -50.84 1.82
N VAL A 166 8.25 -49.58 1.91
CA VAL A 166 7.40 -48.93 0.92
C VAL A 166 8.20 -47.89 0.13
N ARG A 167 8.00 -47.85 -1.19
CA ARG A 167 8.48 -46.78 -2.05
C ARG A 167 7.59 -45.56 -1.83
N ALA A 168 8.16 -44.48 -1.31
CA ALA A 168 7.45 -43.25 -1.02
C ALA A 168 7.90 -42.09 -1.94
N LEU A 169 6.96 -41.20 -2.25
CA LEU A 169 7.17 -39.87 -2.82
C LEU A 169 6.65 -38.84 -1.82
N VAL A 170 7.56 -38.12 -1.16
CA VAL A 170 7.21 -37.06 -0.23
C VAL A 170 7.10 -35.74 -0.98
N LEU A 171 5.92 -35.11 -0.92
CA LEU A 171 5.66 -33.80 -1.52
C LEU A 171 5.57 -32.74 -0.41
N VAL A 172 6.45 -31.75 -0.46
CA VAL A 172 6.50 -30.64 0.48
C VAL A 172 5.72 -29.45 -0.08
N TYR A 173 4.60 -29.14 0.55
CA TYR A 173 3.78 -27.99 0.24
C TYR A 173 4.35 -26.75 0.94
N PRO A 174 4.67 -25.67 0.19
CA PRO A 174 4.98 -24.40 0.80
C PRO A 174 3.81 -23.90 1.66
N PRO A 175 4.08 -23.13 2.73
CA PRO A 175 3.06 -22.64 3.65
C PRO A 175 2.14 -21.67 2.89
N LEU A 176 0.82 -21.88 2.90
CA LEU A 176 -0.10 -20.88 2.36
C LEU A 176 0.03 -19.61 3.24
N ASP A 177 0.03 -18.43 2.61
CA ASP A 177 0.40 -17.11 3.18
C ASP A 177 -0.01 -16.90 4.66
N GLU A 178 0.71 -16.04 5.39
CA GLU A 178 0.62 -15.85 6.86
C GLU A 178 -0.82 -15.61 7.36
N TYR A 179 -1.68 -15.06 6.50
CA TYR A 179 -3.07 -14.71 6.78
C TYR A 179 -4.10 -15.79 6.42
N SER A 180 -3.69 -16.94 5.88
CA SER A 180 -4.61 -18.04 5.60
C SER A 180 -4.97 -18.76 6.90
N SER A 181 -6.01 -18.26 7.58
CA SER A 181 -6.64 -18.91 8.75
C SER A 181 -7.11 -20.35 8.44
N TYR A 182 -7.13 -20.74 7.17
CA TYR A 182 -7.42 -22.07 6.69
C TYR A 182 -6.12 -22.90 6.59
N LYS A 183 -5.92 -23.82 7.55
CA LYS A 183 -4.90 -24.89 7.51
C LYS A 183 -5.10 -25.94 6.41
N ASN A 184 -5.85 -25.59 5.36
CA ASN A 184 -6.24 -26.50 4.29
C ASN A 184 -5.39 -26.21 3.06
N HIS A 185 -4.48 -27.11 2.74
CA HIS A 185 -3.71 -27.11 1.51
C HIS A 185 -4.57 -27.60 0.34
N ILE A 186 -4.40 -26.92 -0.79
CA ILE A 186 -5.12 -27.25 -2.03
C ILE A 186 -4.46 -28.47 -2.67
N ILE A 187 -5.27 -29.49 -2.95
CA ILE A 187 -4.83 -30.61 -3.76
C ILE A 187 -5.40 -30.39 -5.15
N TYR A 188 -4.51 -30.02 -6.08
CA TYR A 188 -4.84 -29.92 -7.48
C TYR A 188 -5.14 -31.32 -8.02
N ARG A 189 -6.30 -31.49 -8.65
CA ARG A 189 -6.79 -32.70 -9.31
C ARG A 189 -6.53 -32.65 -10.81
N THR A 190 -6.85 -31.55 -11.48
CA THR A 190 -6.60 -31.40 -12.93
C THR A 190 -5.15 -30.98 -13.17
N LEU A 191 -4.65 -30.04 -12.37
CA LEU A 191 -3.26 -29.56 -12.43
C LEU A 191 -2.30 -30.39 -11.55
N HIS A 192 -2.73 -31.57 -11.08
CA HIS A 192 -1.93 -32.38 -10.16
C HIS A 192 -0.53 -32.71 -10.70
N HIS A 193 -0.46 -33.08 -11.99
CA HIS A 193 0.79 -33.47 -12.62
C HIS A 193 1.77 -32.31 -12.67
N ASP A 194 1.31 -31.16 -13.17
CA ASP A 194 2.09 -29.93 -13.32
C ASP A 194 2.50 -29.34 -11.97
N PHE A 195 1.62 -29.42 -10.97
CA PHE A 195 1.92 -28.98 -9.61
C PHE A 195 3.05 -29.81 -8.99
N VAL A 196 2.96 -31.14 -9.08
CA VAL A 196 4.04 -32.01 -8.59
C VAL A 196 5.34 -31.79 -9.36
N LYS A 197 5.27 -31.63 -10.68
CA LYS A 197 6.45 -31.29 -11.48
C LYS A 197 7.07 -29.97 -11.01
N THR A 198 6.26 -28.96 -10.70
CA THR A 198 6.78 -27.71 -10.15
C THR A 198 7.40 -27.89 -8.78
N LEU A 199 6.85 -28.75 -7.91
CA LEU A 199 7.51 -29.09 -6.65
C LEU A 199 8.84 -29.82 -6.90
N GLU A 200 8.93 -30.73 -7.87
CA GLU A 200 10.19 -31.38 -8.26
C GLU A 200 11.22 -30.37 -8.76
N ASP A 201 10.82 -29.47 -9.67
CA ASP A 201 11.66 -28.42 -10.24
C ASP A 201 12.16 -27.42 -9.18
N ASN A 202 11.44 -27.29 -8.06
CA ASN A 202 11.83 -26.45 -6.92
C ASN A 202 12.47 -27.27 -5.78
N HIS A 203 12.84 -28.53 -5.99
CA HIS A 203 13.43 -29.39 -4.95
C HIS A 203 12.57 -29.55 -3.68
N LEU A 204 11.25 -29.65 -3.87
CA LEU A 204 10.23 -29.86 -2.83
C LEU A 204 9.55 -31.23 -2.97
N ALA A 205 10.12 -32.14 -3.75
CA ALA A 205 9.62 -33.50 -3.92
C ALA A 205 10.76 -34.50 -3.79
N PHE A 206 10.62 -35.44 -2.87
CA PHE A 206 11.69 -36.37 -2.47
C PHE A 206 11.22 -37.82 -2.60
N ARG A 207 12.13 -38.70 -3.02
CA ARG A 207 11.86 -40.13 -3.23
C ARG A 207 12.59 -40.95 -2.19
N TYR A 208 11.86 -41.78 -1.46
CA TYR A 208 12.43 -42.64 -0.42
C TYR A 208 11.99 -44.09 -0.58
N ALA A 209 12.77 -44.99 0.03
CA ALA A 209 12.33 -46.33 0.42
C ALA A 209 12.30 -46.33 1.96
N LEU A 210 11.11 -46.50 2.54
CA LEU A 210 10.88 -46.33 3.97
C LEU A 210 10.43 -47.65 4.58
N ALA A 211 11.14 -48.14 5.60
CA ALA A 211 10.67 -49.27 6.39
C ALA A 211 9.37 -48.87 7.10
N LEU A 212 8.40 -49.79 7.21
CA LEU A 212 7.12 -49.51 7.89
C LEU A 212 7.30 -49.13 9.35
N THR A 213 8.39 -49.54 9.98
CA THR A 213 8.76 -49.19 11.37
C THR A 213 9.38 -47.79 11.50
N THR A 214 9.66 -47.08 10.40
CA THR A 214 10.28 -45.75 10.44
C THR A 214 9.35 -44.76 11.14
N PRO A 215 9.78 -44.09 12.21
CA PRO A 215 8.99 -43.06 12.86
C PRO A 215 8.77 -41.83 11.97
N VAL A 216 7.58 -41.23 12.04
CA VAL A 216 7.20 -40.08 11.19
C VAL A 216 8.09 -38.87 11.45
N ASN A 217 8.50 -38.63 12.70
CA ASN A 217 9.43 -37.56 13.05
C ASN A 217 10.79 -37.72 12.36
N MET A 218 11.35 -38.93 12.29
CA MET A 218 12.59 -39.20 11.56
C MET A 218 12.44 -38.93 10.07
N LEU A 219 11.29 -39.26 9.47
CA LEU A 219 11.01 -38.90 8.08
C LEU A 219 11.02 -37.38 7.91
N LEU A 220 10.33 -36.63 8.77
CA LEU A 220 10.26 -35.17 8.67
C LEU A 220 11.63 -34.50 8.86
N GLU A 221 12.44 -34.98 9.82
CA GLU A 221 13.81 -34.50 10.03
C GLU A 221 14.70 -34.80 8.82
N ARG A 222 14.58 -35.99 8.24
CA ARG A 222 15.28 -36.36 7.01
C ARG A 222 14.88 -35.45 5.84
N VAL A 223 13.59 -35.18 5.65
CA VAL A 223 13.11 -34.28 4.59
C VAL A 223 13.62 -32.86 4.82
N ILE A 224 13.65 -32.37 6.06
CA ILE A 224 14.23 -31.05 6.40
C ILE A 224 15.72 -31.01 6.05
N ALA A 225 16.47 -32.07 6.38
CA ALA A 225 17.89 -32.17 6.05
C ALA A 225 18.11 -32.18 4.52
N ASP A 226 17.33 -32.99 3.79
CA ASP A 226 17.41 -33.07 2.33
C ASP A 226 16.99 -31.77 1.65
N MET A 227 15.98 -31.07 2.16
CA MET A 227 15.60 -29.72 1.72
C MET A 227 16.72 -28.71 1.95
N SER A 228 17.41 -28.78 3.09
CA SER A 228 18.54 -27.92 3.42
C SER A 228 19.77 -28.22 2.57
N ALA A 229 19.97 -29.49 2.19
CA ALA A 229 21.06 -29.96 1.34
C ALA A 229 20.75 -29.84 -0.17
N SER A 230 19.50 -29.59 -0.54
CA SER A 230 19.10 -29.41 -1.94
C SER A 230 19.78 -28.19 -2.57
N PRO A 231 19.83 -28.07 -3.91
CA PRO A 231 20.31 -26.86 -4.57
C PRO A 231 19.56 -25.60 -4.15
N ALA A 232 18.30 -25.73 -3.72
CA ALA A 232 17.50 -24.64 -3.17
C ALA A 232 17.78 -24.35 -1.69
N ALA A 233 18.68 -25.08 -1.01
CA ALA A 233 19.12 -24.93 0.38
C ALA A 233 18.09 -24.27 1.31
N TYR A 234 16.93 -24.93 1.46
CA TYR A 234 15.80 -24.34 2.17
C TYR A 234 16.14 -24.13 3.65
N THR A 235 15.69 -23.01 4.20
CA THR A 235 15.79 -22.68 5.62
C THR A 235 14.40 -22.38 6.20
N PHE A 236 14.20 -22.79 7.45
CA PHE A 236 12.92 -22.68 8.14
C PHE A 236 13.01 -21.62 9.25
N PRO A 237 11.98 -20.76 9.41
CA PRO A 237 11.93 -19.83 10.53
C PRO A 237 11.99 -20.56 11.88
N ALA A 238 12.72 -20.01 12.84
CA ALA A 238 12.83 -20.60 14.18
C ALA A 238 11.44 -20.78 14.83
N VAL A 239 11.15 -22.00 15.31
CA VAL A 239 9.89 -22.30 15.97
C VAL A 239 9.94 -21.79 17.42
N ARG A 240 9.27 -20.65 17.69
CA ARG A 240 9.08 -20.18 19.07
C ARG A 240 8.29 -21.23 19.86
N ARG A 241 8.89 -21.79 20.92
CA ARG A 241 8.31 -22.84 21.78
C ARG A 241 7.07 -22.31 22.50
N ALA A 242 5.88 -22.55 21.95
CA ALA A 242 4.62 -22.08 22.55
C ALA A 242 3.63 -23.20 22.95
N SER A 243 3.93 -24.48 22.71
CA SER A 243 3.02 -25.58 23.07
C SER A 243 3.73 -26.93 23.09
N ARG A 244 3.23 -27.88 23.90
CA ARG A 244 3.75 -29.24 24.10
C ARG A 244 3.63 -30.16 22.87
N SER A 245 3.04 -29.71 21.75
CA SER A 245 3.04 -30.46 20.49
C SER A 245 4.42 -30.35 19.82
N LEU A 246 4.98 -31.48 19.37
CA LEU A 246 6.21 -31.58 18.58
C LEU A 246 6.36 -30.39 17.61
N THR A 247 7.43 -29.61 17.80
CA THR A 247 7.68 -28.36 17.08
C THR A 247 8.54 -28.62 15.85
N THR A 248 8.08 -29.48 14.95
CA THR A 248 8.76 -29.74 13.68
C THR A 248 8.46 -28.61 12.68
N SER A 249 9.44 -28.24 11.85
CA SER A 249 9.25 -27.24 10.78
C SER A 249 8.36 -27.72 9.64
N LEU A 250 8.13 -29.03 9.56
CA LEU A 250 7.20 -29.68 8.64
C LEU A 250 6.10 -30.41 9.43
N GLN A 251 4.91 -30.49 8.85
CA GLN A 251 3.79 -31.28 9.38
C GLN A 251 3.17 -32.14 8.28
N VAL A 252 2.76 -33.36 8.63
CA VAL A 252 2.08 -34.27 7.71
C VAL A 252 0.67 -33.75 7.40
N LEU A 253 0.25 -33.91 6.15
CA LEU A 253 -1.06 -33.50 5.64
C LEU A 253 -1.94 -34.73 5.41
N GLY A 254 -3.02 -34.84 6.18
CA GLY A 254 -4.08 -35.83 5.97
C GLY A 254 -5.08 -35.35 4.91
N LEU A 255 -5.57 -36.29 4.09
CA LEU A 255 -6.66 -36.06 3.16
C LEU A 255 -7.98 -36.04 3.93
N VAL A 256 -8.72 -34.94 3.85
CA VAL A 256 -10.03 -34.81 4.47
C VAL A 256 -11.07 -34.65 3.37
N ASP A 257 -12.05 -35.55 3.37
CA ASP A 257 -13.28 -35.38 2.59
C ASP A 257 -14.13 -34.29 3.27
N SER A 258 -14.44 -33.22 2.56
CA SER A 258 -15.22 -32.10 3.11
C SER A 258 -16.68 -32.48 3.37
N GLY A 259 -17.15 -33.65 2.91
CA GLY A 259 -18.51 -34.15 3.12
C GLY A 259 -19.59 -33.29 2.47
N ARG A 260 -19.22 -32.25 1.71
CA ARG A 260 -20.15 -31.39 0.99
C ARG A 260 -20.38 -31.98 -0.40
N PRO A 261 -21.63 -32.30 -0.78
CA PRO A 261 -21.97 -32.92 -2.06
C PRO A 261 -21.79 -32.01 -3.29
N ASN A 262 -20.99 -30.94 -3.19
CA ASN A 262 -20.66 -30.12 -4.34
C ASN A 262 -19.58 -30.85 -5.16
N ILE A 263 -19.96 -31.24 -6.36
CA ILE A 263 -19.32 -32.18 -7.30
C ILE A 263 -17.85 -31.81 -7.66
N ARG A 264 -17.32 -30.68 -7.18
CA ARG A 264 -16.03 -30.11 -7.60
C ARG A 264 -14.98 -29.90 -6.47
N LEU A 265 -15.32 -30.03 -5.17
CA LEU A 265 -14.42 -29.66 -4.04
C LEU A 265 -14.29 -30.74 -2.93
N GLY A 266 -14.25 -32.03 -3.30
CA GLY A 266 -14.36 -33.12 -2.31
C GLY A 266 -13.19 -33.28 -1.35
N VAL A 267 -11.93 -33.14 -1.80
CA VAL A 267 -10.76 -33.55 -1.01
C VAL A 267 -9.78 -32.39 -0.83
N HIS A 268 -9.52 -32.01 0.42
CA HIS A 268 -8.48 -31.06 0.79
C HIS A 268 -7.43 -31.73 1.67
N ALA A 269 -6.19 -31.24 1.61
CA ALA A 269 -5.16 -31.64 2.56
C ALA A 269 -5.28 -30.77 3.79
N ARG A 270 -5.35 -31.35 4.99
CA ARG A 270 -5.34 -30.61 6.25
C ARG A 270 -4.15 -31.06 7.08
N THR A 271 -3.53 -30.13 7.77
CA THR A 271 -2.56 -30.46 8.82
C THR A 271 -3.18 -31.38 9.87
N GLU A 272 -2.64 -32.58 10.01
CA GLU A 272 -3.07 -33.55 11.01
C GLU A 272 -1.98 -33.66 12.09
N PRO A 273 -2.32 -33.53 13.38
CA PRO A 273 -1.36 -33.83 14.44
C PRO A 273 -1.02 -35.32 14.38
N HIS A 274 0.27 -35.63 14.37
CA HIS A 274 0.76 -37.00 14.52
C HIS A 274 1.39 -37.15 15.90
N ASP A 275 1.31 -38.36 16.45
CA ASP A 275 1.99 -38.70 17.71
C ASP A 275 3.49 -38.92 17.45
N VAL A 276 4.32 -38.77 18.48
CA VAL A 276 5.77 -39.09 18.44
C VAL A 276 5.98 -40.55 18.04
N GLU A 277 5.06 -41.42 18.48
CA GLU A 277 5.08 -42.87 18.26
C GLU A 277 4.48 -43.30 16.91
N ASP A 278 3.92 -42.37 16.11
CA ASP A 278 3.41 -42.72 14.79
C ASP A 278 4.57 -43.15 13.87
N THR A 279 4.37 -44.28 13.17
CA THR A 279 5.30 -44.83 12.19
C THR A 279 4.71 -44.77 10.79
N ILE A 280 5.50 -45.05 9.76
CA ILE A 280 5.01 -45.18 8.39
C ILE A 280 3.90 -46.23 8.28
N GLY A 281 4.01 -47.35 9.01
CA GLY A 281 2.95 -48.35 9.12
C GLY A 281 1.66 -47.78 9.69
N THR A 282 1.72 -47.01 10.79
CA THR A 282 0.50 -46.42 11.40
C THR A 282 -0.17 -45.39 10.50
N LEU A 283 0.59 -44.69 9.65
CA LEU A 283 0.00 -43.80 8.63
C LEU A 283 -0.71 -44.59 7.53
N ILE A 284 -0.15 -45.70 7.08
CA ILE A 284 -0.76 -46.59 6.07
C ILE A 284 -2.07 -47.20 6.61
N ASP A 285 -2.08 -47.60 7.89
CA ASP A 285 -3.24 -48.15 8.59
C ASP A 285 -4.38 -47.14 8.78
N LYS A 286 -4.17 -45.86 8.45
CA LYS A 286 -5.19 -44.79 8.43
C LYS A 286 -5.62 -44.49 6.98
N PRO A 287 -6.31 -45.41 6.28
CA PRO A 287 -6.59 -45.28 4.84
C PRO A 287 -7.47 -44.09 4.48
N GLY A 288 -8.33 -43.64 5.41
CA GLY A 288 -9.17 -42.46 5.23
C GLY A 288 -8.37 -41.17 5.05
N SER A 289 -7.26 -41.01 5.78
CA SER A 289 -6.41 -39.82 5.74
C SER A 289 -5.24 -39.98 4.76
N TYR A 290 -4.67 -41.18 4.60
CA TYR A 290 -3.41 -41.36 3.88
C TYR A 290 -3.39 -42.47 2.82
N GLY A 291 -4.32 -43.42 2.86
CA GLY A 291 -4.32 -44.63 2.02
C GLY A 291 -5.30 -44.63 0.84
N GLY A 292 -5.85 -43.47 0.48
CA GLY A 292 -6.73 -43.36 -0.70
C GLY A 292 -5.98 -43.55 -2.02
N THR A 293 -6.71 -43.85 -3.09
CA THR A 293 -6.17 -43.94 -4.47
C THR A 293 -5.42 -42.68 -4.94
N PHE A 294 -5.74 -41.52 -4.36
CA PHE A 294 -5.03 -40.26 -4.59
C PHE A 294 -3.64 -40.21 -3.95
N SER A 295 -3.32 -41.14 -3.06
CA SER A 295 -2.02 -41.26 -2.41
C SER A 295 -1.11 -42.28 -3.09
N ILE A 296 -1.45 -42.78 -4.28
CA ILE A 296 -0.57 -43.66 -5.05
C ILE A 296 -0.33 -43.04 -6.42
N ARG A 297 0.94 -42.87 -6.79
CA ARG A 297 1.36 -42.33 -8.09
C ARG A 297 2.41 -43.25 -8.69
N LYS A 298 2.03 -43.92 -9.79
CA LYS A 298 2.80 -45.00 -10.40
C LYS A 298 2.98 -46.13 -9.39
N ASP A 299 4.20 -46.33 -8.91
CA ASP A 299 4.66 -47.37 -8.01
C ASP A 299 5.06 -46.82 -6.63
N ARG A 300 4.57 -45.62 -6.28
CA ARG A 300 4.97 -44.90 -5.06
C ARG A 300 3.78 -44.38 -4.27
N TRP A 301 3.86 -44.54 -2.95
CA TRP A 301 2.95 -43.94 -1.99
C TRP A 301 3.31 -42.47 -1.76
N VAL A 302 2.34 -41.58 -1.95
CA VAL A 302 2.50 -40.13 -1.91
C VAL A 302 2.21 -39.62 -0.50
N ILE A 303 3.27 -39.23 0.21
CA ILE A 303 3.18 -38.60 1.53
C ILE A 303 3.19 -37.09 1.32
N ARG A 304 2.20 -36.39 1.85
CA ARG A 304 2.11 -34.93 1.74
C ARG A 304 2.54 -34.31 3.05
N VAL A 305 3.43 -33.35 3.00
CA VAL A 305 3.88 -32.58 4.15
C VAL A 305 3.78 -31.10 3.83
N ALA A 306 3.59 -30.24 4.82
CA ALA A 306 3.60 -28.79 4.67
C ALA A 306 4.62 -28.16 5.59
N ALA A 307 5.26 -27.09 5.13
CA ALA A 307 6.01 -26.22 6.02
C ALA A 307 5.04 -25.51 6.97
N THR A 308 5.38 -25.49 8.27
CA THR A 308 4.47 -25.01 9.32
C THR A 308 4.45 -23.49 9.45
N ARG A 309 5.46 -22.80 8.91
CA ARG A 309 5.61 -21.35 9.05
C ARG A 309 5.92 -20.71 7.71
N TYR A 310 5.20 -19.65 7.41
CA TYR A 310 5.57 -18.69 6.37
C TYR A 310 6.61 -17.69 6.95
N PRO A 311 7.57 -17.22 6.14
CA PRO A 311 7.88 -17.69 4.80
C PRO A 311 8.81 -18.92 4.79
N LEU A 312 8.66 -19.78 3.78
CA LEU A 312 9.68 -20.78 3.43
C LEU A 312 10.78 -20.06 2.64
N ILE A 313 12.01 -20.09 3.13
CA ILE A 313 13.15 -19.39 2.53
C ILE A 313 13.96 -20.41 1.73
N GLY A 314 14.17 -20.21 0.44
CA GLY A 314 15.01 -21.08 -0.38
C GLY A 314 15.91 -20.29 -1.34
N LEU A 315 17.06 -20.88 -1.69
CA LEU A 315 17.91 -20.47 -2.80
C LEU A 315 17.23 -20.78 -4.15
N ARG A 316 17.50 -19.96 -5.16
CA ARG A 316 17.06 -20.21 -6.54
C ARG A 316 18.28 -20.43 -7.44
N GLU A 317 18.09 -20.62 -8.74
CA GLU A 317 19.13 -20.66 -9.79
C GLU A 317 20.11 -19.49 -9.71
N ASP A 318 19.66 -18.35 -9.18
CA ASP A 318 20.51 -17.19 -8.90
C ASP A 318 21.22 -17.29 -7.54
N ASN A 319 21.22 -18.42 -6.84
CA ASN A 319 21.84 -18.59 -5.52
C ASN A 319 21.46 -17.52 -4.47
N ARG A 320 20.32 -16.81 -4.64
CA ARG A 320 19.80 -15.83 -3.66
C ARG A 320 18.68 -16.48 -2.84
N ARG A 321 18.60 -16.11 -1.56
CA ARG A 321 17.50 -16.57 -0.70
C ARG A 321 16.22 -15.79 -1.01
N HIS A 322 15.13 -16.51 -1.28
CA HIS A 322 13.82 -15.96 -1.63
C HIS A 322 12.76 -16.48 -0.65
N THR A 323 11.91 -15.57 -0.14
CA THR A 323 10.69 -15.90 0.64
C THR A 323 9.44 -15.97 -0.23
N CYS A 324 9.53 -15.43 -1.44
CA CYS A 324 8.44 -15.41 -2.40
C CYS A 324 8.27 -16.74 -3.16
N ILE A 325 9.08 -17.77 -2.88
CA ILE A 325 9.00 -19.09 -3.53
C ILE A 325 7.59 -19.65 -3.40
N THR A 326 7.03 -19.59 -2.19
CA THR A 326 5.63 -19.93 -1.92
C THR A 326 4.67 -19.20 -2.85
N LYS A 327 4.71 -17.86 -2.85
CA LYS A 327 3.81 -17.02 -3.65
C LYS A 327 3.95 -17.34 -5.14
N ARG A 328 5.17 -17.60 -5.60
CA ARG A 328 5.48 -17.93 -6.99
C ARG A 328 4.95 -19.30 -7.40
N ILE A 329 5.17 -20.34 -6.60
CA ILE A 329 4.67 -21.69 -6.88
C ILE A 329 3.15 -21.63 -7.01
N TYR A 330 2.45 -21.10 -6.01
CA TYR A 330 0.99 -21.04 -6.06
C TYR A 330 0.44 -20.09 -7.14
N ALA A 331 1.16 -19.04 -7.54
CA ALA A 331 0.76 -18.17 -8.65
C ALA A 331 0.77 -18.87 -10.02
N LEU A 332 1.46 -20.01 -10.16
CA LEU A 332 1.42 -20.84 -11.38
C LEU A 332 0.17 -21.73 -11.44
N PHE A 333 -0.49 -21.96 -10.30
CA PHE A 333 -1.59 -22.90 -10.17
C PHE A 333 -2.83 -22.20 -9.63
N PRO A 334 -3.62 -21.54 -10.51
CA PRO A 334 -4.92 -21.02 -10.11
C PRO A 334 -5.76 -22.15 -9.50
N LYS A 335 -6.62 -21.83 -8.54
CA LYS A 335 -7.52 -22.83 -7.93
C LYS A 335 -8.22 -23.60 -9.05
N ASP A 336 -8.26 -24.94 -8.93
CA ASP A 336 -8.86 -25.90 -9.87
C ASP A 336 -10.34 -25.59 -10.23
N ASP A 337 -10.96 -24.60 -9.59
CA ASP A 337 -12.34 -24.15 -9.78
C ASP A 337 -12.57 -23.24 -11.00
N SER A 338 -11.53 -22.87 -11.76
CA SER A 338 -11.63 -21.74 -12.71
C SER A 338 -11.91 -22.08 -14.19
N THR A 339 -12.06 -23.35 -14.61
CA THR A 339 -12.35 -23.65 -16.04
C THR A 339 -13.38 -24.75 -16.27
N MET A 340 -14.45 -24.34 -16.96
CA MET A 340 -15.36 -25.06 -17.87
C MET A 340 -16.83 -24.86 -17.49
N GLY A 341 -17.50 -24.05 -18.32
CA GLY A 341 -18.86 -23.59 -18.17
C GLY A 341 -19.90 -24.70 -18.27
N ASP A 342 -20.85 -24.68 -17.34
CA ASP A 342 -22.15 -25.31 -17.52
C ASP A 342 -22.99 -24.42 -18.45
N SER A 343 -22.87 -24.65 -19.76
CA SER A 343 -23.78 -24.15 -20.78
C SER A 343 -23.50 -24.86 -22.10
N CYS A 344 -23.99 -26.09 -22.27
CA CYS A 344 -24.91 -26.48 -23.35
C CYS A 344 -25.05 -28.02 -23.46
N ASN A 345 -26.31 -28.47 -23.43
CA ASN A 345 -26.71 -29.75 -24.01
C ASN A 345 -26.58 -29.69 -25.54
N ASP A 346 -26.19 -30.82 -26.12
CA ASP A 346 -26.45 -31.34 -27.47
C ASP A 346 -26.31 -30.41 -28.68
N THR A 347 -25.34 -30.72 -29.56
CA THR A 347 -25.64 -31.44 -30.83
C THR A 347 -24.36 -31.96 -31.51
N SER A 348 -24.57 -33.05 -32.22
CA SER A 348 -23.69 -33.92 -33.00
C SER A 348 -22.74 -33.27 -34.02
N GLY A 349 -21.62 -33.96 -34.27
CA GLY A 349 -20.96 -33.99 -35.58
C GLY A 349 -19.51 -34.47 -35.52
N GLY A 350 -19.22 -35.69 -36.05
CA GLY A 350 -17.87 -36.13 -36.41
C GLY A 350 -17.23 -35.21 -37.47
N GLU A 351 -15.96 -35.33 -37.86
CA GLU A 351 -15.17 -36.53 -38.15
C GLU A 351 -13.65 -36.20 -38.11
N SER A 352 -12.86 -37.24 -37.82
CA SER A 352 -11.53 -37.64 -38.33
C SER A 352 -10.34 -36.69 -38.61
N SER A 353 -9.19 -37.24 -38.18
CA SER A 353 -7.83 -37.20 -38.76
C SER A 353 -7.10 -35.85 -38.74
N SER A 354 -5.79 -35.74 -38.53
CA SER A 354 -4.66 -36.66 -38.31
C SER A 354 -3.46 -35.76 -37.95
N ASP A 355 -2.50 -36.30 -37.22
CA ASP A 355 -1.05 -36.07 -37.27
C ASP A 355 -0.53 -34.71 -37.81
N GLU A 356 0.29 -34.02 -37.02
CA GLU A 356 1.75 -34.08 -37.18
C GLU A 356 2.48 -33.26 -36.09
N GLU A 357 3.58 -33.85 -35.63
CA GLU A 357 4.60 -33.26 -34.78
C GLU A 357 5.32 -32.11 -35.50
N GLU A 358 5.64 -31.02 -34.81
CA GLU A 358 6.95 -30.39 -35.03
C GLU A 358 7.40 -29.53 -33.85
N SER A 359 8.42 -30.03 -33.15
CA SER A 359 9.38 -29.25 -32.38
C SER A 359 10.18 -28.35 -33.31
N VAL A 360 10.42 -27.06 -32.99
CA VAL A 360 11.71 -26.40 -33.30
C VAL A 360 11.85 -25.05 -32.57
N ALA A 361 12.99 -24.97 -31.89
CA ALA A 361 13.91 -23.85 -31.63
C ALA A 361 13.41 -22.52 -31.03
N ARG A 362 13.90 -22.31 -29.80
CA ARG A 362 14.41 -21.02 -29.31
C ARG A 362 15.45 -20.46 -30.29
N GLN A 363 15.08 -19.42 -31.04
CA GLN A 363 16.05 -18.58 -31.76
C GLN A 363 16.42 -17.36 -30.91
N LEU A 364 17.68 -17.37 -30.49
CA LEU A 364 18.44 -16.24 -29.99
C LEU A 364 18.53 -15.16 -31.07
N TRP A 365 18.17 -13.93 -30.74
CA TRP A 365 18.44 -12.75 -31.56
C TRP A 365 19.79 -12.15 -31.14
N PRO A 366 20.71 -11.86 -32.07
CA PRO A 366 21.85 -11.00 -31.82
C PRO A 366 21.56 -9.57 -32.31
N ILE A 367 22.57 -8.71 -32.13
CA ILE A 367 22.72 -7.29 -32.54
C ILE A 367 22.40 -6.35 -31.36
N SER A 368 23.15 -5.30 -31.04
CA SER A 368 24.52 -4.83 -31.29
C SER A 368 24.50 -3.43 -30.65
N SER A 369 25.51 -3.11 -29.86
CA SER A 369 25.70 -1.77 -29.32
C SER A 369 26.06 -0.76 -30.41
N ALA A 370 25.49 0.44 -30.34
CA ALA A 370 26.10 1.69 -30.80
C ALA A 370 25.44 2.90 -30.12
N SER A 371 26.27 3.66 -29.40
CA SER A 371 25.96 4.93 -28.73
C SER A 371 25.83 6.10 -29.71
N SER A 372 25.04 7.13 -29.33
CA SER A 372 25.29 8.60 -29.45
C SER A 372 23.97 9.35 -29.20
N ALA A 373 23.80 10.14 -28.14
CA ALA A 373 24.30 11.52 -27.91
C ALA A 373 23.61 12.63 -28.75
N LEU A 374 22.83 13.46 -28.03
CA LEU A 374 22.71 14.94 -28.11
C LEU A 374 22.17 15.68 -29.37
N ILE A 375 21.22 16.60 -29.12
CA ILE A 375 21.07 18.01 -29.60
C ILE A 375 19.58 18.38 -29.78
N ARG A 376 18.94 19.19 -28.90
CA ARG A 376 18.83 20.67 -28.87
C ARG A 376 18.41 21.32 -30.21
N ARG A 377 17.18 21.85 -30.29
CA ARG A 377 16.73 22.73 -31.40
C ARG A 377 16.67 24.18 -30.95
N ASN A 378 17.37 25.06 -31.68
CA ASN A 378 17.08 26.48 -31.80
C ASN A 378 17.45 26.95 -33.22
N GLY A 379 16.54 27.69 -33.86
CA GLY A 379 16.81 28.94 -34.59
C GLY A 379 17.48 28.95 -35.97
N THR A 380 16.67 29.40 -36.95
CA THR A 380 16.95 30.41 -38.00
C THR A 380 17.55 30.08 -39.39
N THR A 381 16.76 30.53 -40.40
CA THR A 381 17.05 31.20 -41.70
C THR A 381 17.33 30.42 -43.02
N ALA A 382 16.37 30.59 -43.95
CA ALA A 382 16.44 31.01 -45.37
C ALA A 382 16.80 30.03 -46.51
N ASP A 383 15.75 29.75 -47.33
CA ASP A 383 15.65 29.81 -48.81
C ASP A 383 16.42 28.79 -49.73
N PRO A 384 16.02 28.62 -51.01
CA PRO A 384 15.00 27.66 -51.47
C PRO A 384 15.58 26.69 -52.53
N VAL A 385 14.78 25.73 -53.05
CA VAL A 385 14.76 25.24 -54.47
C VAL A 385 14.01 23.88 -54.60
N ALA A 386 12.95 23.93 -55.41
CA ALA A 386 12.35 23.00 -56.38
C ALA A 386 12.34 21.45 -56.22
N GLY A 387 11.13 20.90 -56.49
CA GLY A 387 10.87 19.60 -57.16
C GLY A 387 10.80 18.38 -56.22
N THR A 388 9.88 17.41 -56.31
CA THR A 388 8.93 17.02 -57.38
C THR A 388 7.91 16.03 -56.78
N SER A 389 6.76 15.93 -57.44
CA SER A 389 5.54 15.18 -57.12
C SER A 389 5.63 13.64 -57.10
N ALA A 390 4.77 12.99 -56.29
CA ALA A 390 3.94 11.79 -56.58
C ALA A 390 3.30 11.32 -55.25
N SER A 391 2.00 11.41 -54.97
CA SER A 391 0.80 10.78 -55.55
C SER A 391 0.79 9.25 -55.53
N ALA A 392 0.03 8.68 -54.57
CA ALA A 392 -0.78 7.44 -54.63
C ALA A 392 -0.99 6.92 -53.19
N ALA A 393 -2.08 6.29 -52.77
CA ALA A 393 -3.47 6.17 -53.21
C ALA A 393 -4.19 5.50 -52.03
N LEU A 394 -5.38 5.97 -51.68
CA LEU A 394 -6.32 5.30 -50.78
C LEU A 394 -6.95 4.07 -51.48
N PRO A 395 -7.37 3.04 -50.74
CA PRO A 395 -8.52 2.23 -51.16
C PRO A 395 -9.73 2.50 -50.27
N ARG A 396 -10.80 2.93 -50.95
CA ARG A 396 -12.18 3.00 -50.47
C ARG A 396 -12.83 1.60 -50.51
N ARG A 397 -13.53 1.26 -49.42
CA ARG A 397 -14.94 0.83 -49.36
C ARG A 397 -15.31 -0.59 -49.84
N ILE A 398 -15.85 -1.42 -48.94
CA ILE A 398 -17.06 -2.22 -49.21
C ILE A 398 -17.99 -2.22 -47.97
N LEU A 399 -19.20 -1.70 -48.17
CA LEU A 399 -20.39 -1.80 -47.31
C LEU A 399 -21.06 -3.15 -47.58
N ARG A 400 -21.42 -3.92 -46.54
CA ARG A 400 -22.47 -4.96 -46.61
C ARG A 400 -23.30 -5.03 -45.31
N SER A 401 -24.55 -4.60 -45.48
CA SER A 401 -25.82 -5.12 -44.93
C SER A 401 -25.89 -5.76 -43.54
N LEU A 402 -26.67 -5.10 -42.67
CA LEU A 402 -27.37 -5.62 -41.48
C LEU A 402 -28.29 -6.80 -41.82
N PRO A 403 -28.54 -7.68 -40.83
CA PRO A 403 -29.94 -7.85 -40.39
C PRO A 403 -30.12 -8.00 -38.86
N GLY A 404 -31.24 -7.45 -38.36
CA GLY A 404 -32.03 -8.06 -37.29
C GLY A 404 -31.70 -7.72 -35.84
N THR A 405 -32.14 -6.55 -35.37
CA THR A 405 -32.23 -6.25 -33.93
C THR A 405 -33.25 -7.14 -33.23
N ARG A 406 -32.80 -8.12 -32.43
CA ARG A 406 -33.62 -8.82 -31.44
C ARG A 406 -33.43 -8.12 -30.09
N ARG A 407 -34.45 -7.35 -29.68
CA ARG A 407 -34.55 -6.74 -28.33
C ARG A 407 -34.56 -7.86 -27.29
N HIS A 408 -33.45 -8.01 -26.56
CA HIS A 408 -33.46 -8.65 -25.25
C HIS A 408 -33.68 -7.55 -24.19
N GLN A 409 -34.84 -7.62 -23.52
CA GLN A 409 -35.08 -6.91 -22.28
C GLN A 409 -34.06 -7.40 -21.25
N ALA A 410 -33.06 -6.58 -20.93
CA ALA A 410 -32.18 -6.81 -19.81
C ALA A 410 -32.98 -6.56 -18.52
N ALA A 411 -33.04 -7.58 -17.68
CA ALA A 411 -33.57 -7.50 -16.34
C ALA A 411 -32.76 -6.47 -15.54
N SER A 412 -33.47 -5.48 -14.99
CA SER A 412 -32.97 -4.55 -13.99
C SER A 412 -32.48 -5.33 -12.76
N LEU A 413 -31.17 -5.44 -12.60
CA LEU A 413 -30.51 -5.98 -11.42
C LEU A 413 -29.77 -4.84 -10.74
N ASN A 414 -30.27 -4.46 -9.56
CA ASN A 414 -29.63 -3.70 -8.49
C ASN A 414 -28.69 -2.58 -8.94
N THR A 415 -29.26 -1.40 -9.19
CA THR A 415 -28.52 -0.14 -9.04
C THR A 415 -27.94 -0.13 -7.62
N PRO A 416 -26.62 -0.05 -7.43
CA PRO A 416 -26.07 0.17 -6.10
C PRO A 416 -26.69 1.47 -5.57
N ILE A 417 -27.21 1.42 -4.35
CA ILE A 417 -27.61 2.62 -3.61
C ILE A 417 -26.32 3.42 -3.44
N ALA A 418 -26.04 4.30 -4.40
CA ALA A 418 -25.11 5.40 -4.19
C ALA A 418 -25.60 6.09 -2.91
N PRO A 419 -24.73 6.38 -1.93
CA PRO A 419 -25.13 7.16 -0.78
C PRO A 419 -25.83 8.40 -1.33
N THR A 420 -27.13 8.50 -1.09
CA THR A 420 -27.96 9.60 -1.57
C THR A 420 -27.41 10.83 -0.88
N ARG A 421 -26.54 11.54 -1.58
CA ARG A 421 -26.15 12.90 -1.24
C ARG A 421 -27.47 13.63 -0.99
N PRO A 422 -27.59 14.42 0.09
CA PRO A 422 -28.68 15.40 0.16
C PRO A 422 -28.43 16.40 -0.96
N VAL A 423 -28.83 16.01 -2.18
CA VAL A 423 -28.91 16.89 -3.33
C VAL A 423 -30.11 17.75 -2.99
N THR A 424 -29.84 18.98 -2.56
CA THR A 424 -30.86 20.02 -2.64
C THR A 424 -31.44 19.98 -4.06
N PRO A 425 -32.74 20.23 -4.26
CA PRO A 425 -33.38 20.08 -5.57
C PRO A 425 -32.65 20.80 -6.73
N ASP A 426 -31.78 21.77 -6.43
CA ASP A 426 -30.98 22.54 -7.38
C ASP A 426 -29.54 22.03 -7.62
N GLY A 427 -29.09 20.98 -6.94
CA GLY A 427 -27.77 20.36 -7.20
C GLY A 427 -26.55 21.19 -6.78
N MET A 428 -26.72 22.38 -6.22
CA MET A 428 -25.63 23.22 -5.74
C MET A 428 -25.07 22.72 -4.42
N PHE A 429 -23.74 22.62 -4.34
CA PHE A 429 -23.05 22.37 -3.08
C PHE A 429 -23.22 23.58 -2.15
N SER A 430 -23.73 23.35 -0.95
CA SER A 430 -23.78 24.35 0.12
C SER A 430 -23.03 23.86 1.34
N LEU A 431 -22.18 24.71 1.91
CA LEU A 431 -21.64 24.47 3.24
C LEU A 431 -22.77 24.46 4.28
N PRO A 432 -22.64 23.68 5.37
CA PRO A 432 -23.63 23.74 6.44
C PRO A 432 -23.61 25.14 7.09
N PRO A 433 -24.74 25.59 7.65
CA PRO A 433 -24.83 26.91 8.26
C PRO A 433 -23.98 27.05 9.53
N ALA A 434 -23.61 25.93 10.16
CA ALA A 434 -22.78 25.88 11.36
C ALA A 434 -21.91 24.62 11.38
N ILE A 435 -20.83 24.68 12.15
CA ILE A 435 -19.96 23.55 12.47
C ILE A 435 -20.03 23.23 13.96
N TRP A 436 -19.76 21.97 14.30
CA TRP A 436 -19.60 21.50 15.67
C TRP A 436 -20.80 21.73 16.61
N ASP A 437 -21.99 21.92 16.04
CA ASP A 437 -23.24 21.86 16.78
C ASP A 437 -23.46 20.42 17.29
N GLU A 438 -23.87 20.29 18.54
CA GLU A 438 -24.18 19.01 19.19
C GLU A 438 -25.28 18.23 18.44
N ASN A 439 -26.15 18.95 17.71
CA ASN A 439 -27.22 18.38 16.90
C ASN A 439 -26.79 17.91 15.50
N SER A 440 -25.53 18.07 15.12
CA SER A 440 -25.05 17.78 13.76
C SER A 440 -25.16 16.30 13.34
N GLY A 441 -25.55 15.40 14.25
CA GLY A 441 -26.08 14.07 13.94
C GLY A 441 -25.10 13.13 13.21
N PHE A 442 -23.83 13.53 13.09
CA PHE A 442 -22.80 12.70 12.47
C PHE A 442 -22.45 11.54 13.39
N GLN A 443 -23.26 10.48 13.31
CA GLN A 443 -23.02 9.21 13.98
C GLN A 443 -22.77 8.16 12.91
N TYR A 444 -21.54 7.65 12.89
CA TYR A 444 -21.20 6.51 12.07
C TYR A 444 -20.73 5.37 12.96
N SER A 445 -21.44 4.26 12.94
CA SER A 445 -21.08 3.04 13.67
C SER A 445 -20.31 2.11 12.74
N PRO A 446 -18.98 1.93 12.92
CA PRO A 446 -18.21 1.02 12.10
C PRO A 446 -18.64 -0.43 12.36
N SER A 447 -18.78 -1.22 11.30
CA SER A 447 -19.08 -2.66 11.43
C SER A 447 -17.86 -3.49 11.87
N GLY A 448 -16.64 -2.95 11.76
CA GLY A 448 -15.41 -3.68 12.03
C GLY A 448 -15.15 -4.82 11.04
N ALA A 449 -15.69 -4.73 9.82
CA ALA A 449 -15.52 -5.75 8.79
C ALA A 449 -14.08 -5.81 8.23
N PHE A 450 -13.27 -4.78 8.49
CA PHE A 450 -11.88 -4.71 8.07
C PHE A 450 -10.93 -4.49 9.25
N SER A 451 -9.80 -5.19 9.26
CA SER A 451 -8.80 -5.20 10.33
C SER A 451 -7.52 -4.45 9.94
N SER A 452 -6.71 -4.04 10.92
CA SER A 452 -5.39 -3.42 10.68
C SER A 452 -4.46 -4.36 9.93
N ASP A 453 -4.39 -5.62 10.36
CA ASP A 453 -3.37 -6.59 9.98
C ASP A 453 -3.65 -7.18 8.59
N GLY A 454 -4.93 -7.24 8.19
CA GLY A 454 -5.39 -7.83 6.94
C GLY A 454 -5.93 -6.84 5.90
N PHE A 455 -5.93 -5.53 6.17
CA PHE A 455 -6.71 -4.55 5.39
C PHE A 455 -6.54 -4.69 3.87
N LYS A 456 -5.29 -4.77 3.38
CA LYS A 456 -4.98 -4.88 1.94
C LYS A 456 -5.63 -6.13 1.33
N ALA A 457 -5.42 -7.28 1.96
CA ALA A 457 -5.94 -8.56 1.49
C ALA A 457 -7.47 -8.62 1.54
N GLU A 458 -8.06 -8.11 2.61
CA GLU A 458 -9.52 -8.03 2.79
C GLU A 458 -10.16 -7.11 1.75
N VAL A 459 -9.54 -5.96 1.44
CA VAL A 459 -9.99 -5.05 0.38
C VAL A 459 -9.95 -5.73 -0.98
N PHE A 460 -8.86 -6.42 -1.33
CA PHE A 460 -8.76 -7.14 -2.62
C PHE A 460 -9.78 -8.28 -2.71
N ALA A 461 -9.98 -9.03 -1.62
CA ALA A 461 -11.00 -10.07 -1.55
C ALA A 461 -12.43 -9.50 -1.68
N ALA A 462 -12.70 -8.35 -1.06
CA ALA A 462 -14.00 -7.67 -1.15
C ALA A 462 -14.26 -7.10 -2.56
N ALA A 463 -13.25 -6.51 -3.20
CA ALA A 463 -13.34 -5.95 -4.55
C ALA A 463 -13.60 -7.01 -5.63
N THR A 464 -13.12 -8.24 -5.41
CA THR A 464 -13.20 -9.32 -6.42
C THR A 464 -14.32 -10.34 -6.19
N ARG A 465 -14.98 -10.34 -5.03
CA ARG A 465 -15.94 -11.38 -4.57
C ARG A 465 -17.03 -11.79 -5.58
N ALA A 466 -17.48 -10.89 -6.45
CA ALA A 466 -18.57 -11.16 -7.40
C ALA A 466 -18.22 -10.85 -8.87
N SER A 467 -16.94 -10.65 -9.18
CA SER A 467 -16.50 -10.19 -10.50
C SER A 467 -16.26 -11.33 -11.52
N GLY A 468 -16.54 -12.58 -11.15
CA GLY A 468 -16.11 -13.76 -11.92
C GLY A 468 -14.59 -13.97 -11.85
N PRO A 469 -14.04 -14.94 -12.60
CA PRO A 469 -12.59 -15.10 -12.72
C PRO A 469 -12.01 -13.85 -13.39
N LEU A 470 -11.19 -13.12 -12.66
CA LEU A 470 -10.44 -11.98 -13.18
C LEU A 470 -9.06 -12.45 -13.62
N GLU A 471 -8.59 -11.93 -14.75
CA GLU A 471 -7.21 -12.15 -15.17
C GLU A 471 -6.23 -11.58 -14.13
N PRO A 472 -5.12 -12.29 -13.85
CA PRO A 472 -4.08 -11.78 -12.98
C PRO A 472 -3.52 -10.44 -13.48
N LEU A 473 -3.23 -9.53 -12.55
CA LEU A 473 -2.56 -8.27 -12.87
C LEU A 473 -1.07 -8.53 -13.01
N ARG A 474 -0.47 -8.14 -14.14
CA ARG A 474 0.97 -8.27 -14.38
C ARG A 474 1.51 -6.94 -14.87
N VAL A 475 2.30 -6.28 -14.04
CA VAL A 475 3.01 -5.04 -14.35
C VAL A 475 4.47 -5.39 -14.56
N ARG A 476 5.00 -5.02 -15.73
CA ARG A 476 6.40 -5.23 -16.11
C ARG A 476 6.96 -3.97 -16.76
N GLY A 477 8.23 -3.69 -16.48
CA GLY A 477 9.02 -2.62 -17.08
C GLY A 477 10.50 -2.97 -17.09
N ALA A 478 11.30 -2.28 -17.91
CA ALA A 478 12.76 -2.43 -17.87
C ALA A 478 13.35 -1.88 -16.56
N ASP A 479 12.75 -0.80 -16.05
CA ASP A 479 13.05 -0.12 -14.80
C ASP A 479 11.73 0.29 -14.09
N ILE A 480 11.84 0.95 -12.94
CA ILE A 480 10.68 1.43 -12.17
C ILE A 480 9.85 2.44 -12.97
N ALA A 481 10.49 3.29 -13.77
CA ALA A 481 9.79 4.31 -14.56
C ALA A 481 8.88 3.67 -15.62
N ALA A 482 9.40 2.70 -16.37
CA ALA A 482 8.64 1.94 -17.37
C ALA A 482 7.52 1.11 -16.73
N ALA A 483 7.77 0.51 -15.55
CA ALA A 483 6.74 -0.21 -14.80
C ALA A 483 5.63 0.74 -14.30
N ALA A 484 6.00 1.96 -13.86
CA ALA A 484 5.07 3.01 -13.47
C ALA A 484 4.25 3.55 -14.65
N ASP A 485 4.84 3.68 -15.84
CA ASP A 485 4.12 4.04 -17.06
C ASP A 485 3.10 2.98 -17.44
N HIS A 486 3.50 1.72 -17.44
CA HIS A 486 2.61 0.59 -17.71
C HIS A 486 1.46 0.56 -16.68
N PHE A 487 1.76 0.69 -15.39
CA PHE A 487 0.71 0.67 -14.36
C PHE A 487 -0.21 1.91 -14.43
N SER A 488 0.32 3.09 -14.75
CA SER A 488 -0.49 4.29 -14.98
C SER A 488 -1.48 4.10 -16.13
N ALA A 489 -1.07 3.49 -17.23
CA ALA A 489 -1.96 3.19 -18.34
C ALA A 489 -3.10 2.22 -17.96
N LEU A 490 -2.82 1.25 -17.08
CA LEU A 490 -3.83 0.34 -16.55
C LEU A 490 -4.82 1.07 -15.61
N ILE A 491 -4.33 1.99 -14.77
CA ILE A 491 -5.17 2.85 -13.93
C ILE A 491 -6.07 3.74 -14.79
N ASP A 492 -5.53 4.32 -15.87
CA ASP A 492 -6.30 5.17 -16.78
C ASP A 492 -7.38 4.39 -17.53
N ASP A 493 -7.10 3.16 -17.96
CA ASP A 493 -8.10 2.28 -18.57
C ASP A 493 -9.20 1.90 -17.57
N ALA A 494 -8.84 1.54 -16.34
CA ALA A 494 -9.80 1.29 -15.25
C ALA A 494 -10.64 2.53 -14.94
N GLY A 495 -10.00 3.70 -14.89
CA GLY A 495 -10.65 4.99 -14.71
C GLY A 495 -11.64 5.31 -15.82
N ARG A 496 -11.29 5.10 -17.09
CA ARG A 496 -12.22 5.29 -18.22
C ARG A 496 -13.44 4.36 -18.14
N ARG A 497 -13.24 3.12 -17.68
CA ARG A 497 -14.32 2.12 -17.52
C ARG A 497 -15.11 2.29 -16.21
N SER A 498 -14.62 3.11 -15.28
CA SER A 498 -15.09 3.17 -13.90
C SER A 498 -15.14 1.79 -13.23
N ASP A 499 -14.12 0.97 -13.49
CA ASP A 499 -14.01 -0.39 -13.01
C ASP A 499 -12.56 -0.73 -12.68
N TYR A 500 -12.26 -0.74 -11.38
CA TYR A 500 -10.94 -1.05 -10.81
C TYR A 500 -10.82 -2.50 -10.35
N SER A 501 -11.79 -3.39 -10.66
CA SER A 501 -11.74 -4.79 -10.24
C SER A 501 -10.44 -5.49 -10.66
N ARG A 502 -9.92 -5.20 -11.86
CA ARG A 502 -8.64 -5.76 -12.34
C ARG A 502 -7.43 -5.19 -11.59
N ILE A 503 -7.49 -3.93 -11.17
CA ILE A 503 -6.41 -3.29 -10.40
C ILE A 503 -6.37 -3.85 -8.97
N LEU A 504 -7.52 -4.22 -8.41
CA LEU A 504 -7.67 -4.75 -7.05
C LEU A 504 -7.70 -6.29 -6.98
N VAL A 505 -7.20 -6.97 -8.01
CA VAL A 505 -7.08 -8.43 -7.99
C VAL A 505 -5.98 -8.87 -7.03
N ALA A 506 -6.25 -9.92 -6.25
CA ALA A 506 -5.29 -10.46 -5.27
C ALA A 506 -4.06 -11.10 -5.95
N ASP A 507 -4.26 -11.80 -7.07
CA ASP A 507 -3.16 -12.30 -7.89
C ASP A 507 -2.59 -11.19 -8.77
N ARG A 508 -1.64 -10.45 -8.19
CA ARG A 508 -0.93 -9.37 -8.87
C ARG A 508 0.58 -9.54 -8.78
N GLY A 509 1.26 -9.14 -9.84
CA GLY A 509 2.70 -9.27 -10.00
C GLY A 509 3.31 -7.99 -10.54
N PHE A 510 4.33 -7.48 -9.85
CA PHE A 510 5.14 -6.36 -10.29
C PHE A 510 6.55 -6.87 -10.49
N GLY A 511 7.11 -6.71 -11.70
CA GLY A 511 8.43 -7.22 -12.04
C GLY A 511 9.26 -6.27 -12.90
N LEU A 512 10.57 -6.25 -12.66
CA LEU A 512 11.54 -5.48 -13.45
C LEU A 512 12.37 -6.43 -14.34
N SER A 513 12.48 -6.10 -15.63
CA SER A 513 13.00 -7.00 -16.67
C SER A 513 14.50 -7.29 -16.56
N LEU A 514 15.27 -6.48 -15.85
CA LEU A 514 16.73 -6.59 -15.78
C LEU A 514 17.25 -7.28 -14.50
N GLU A 515 16.46 -7.39 -13.44
CA GLU A 515 17.00 -7.72 -12.10
C GLU A 515 16.25 -8.83 -11.33
N ALA A 516 15.34 -9.56 -11.97
CA ALA A 516 14.51 -10.59 -11.32
C ALA A 516 13.67 -10.10 -10.11
N ALA A 517 13.66 -8.79 -9.81
CA ALA A 517 12.90 -8.18 -8.73
C ALA A 517 11.39 -8.39 -8.93
N TYR A 518 10.73 -9.04 -7.97
CA TYR A 518 9.31 -9.36 -8.02
C TYR A 518 8.67 -9.28 -6.63
N GLY A 519 7.44 -8.77 -6.55
CA GLY A 519 6.62 -8.81 -5.34
C GLY A 519 6.12 -7.43 -4.88
N GLU A 520 5.91 -7.30 -3.57
CA GLU A 520 5.32 -6.10 -2.95
C GLU A 520 6.29 -4.90 -2.91
N GLY A 521 7.60 -5.15 -2.83
CA GLY A 521 8.61 -4.09 -2.89
C GLY A 521 8.49 -3.26 -4.19
N PRO A 522 8.60 -3.88 -5.38
CA PRO A 522 8.40 -3.19 -6.65
C PRO A 522 7.01 -2.54 -6.80
N GLU A 523 5.95 -3.14 -6.25
CA GLU A 523 4.61 -2.53 -6.24
C GLU A 523 4.61 -1.19 -5.49
N ARG A 524 5.22 -1.16 -4.30
CA ARG A 524 5.35 0.05 -3.47
C ARG A 524 6.16 1.13 -4.18
N GLU A 525 7.29 0.75 -4.77
CA GLU A 525 8.13 1.68 -5.52
C GLU A 525 7.39 2.27 -6.73
N VAL A 526 6.68 1.44 -7.49
CA VAL A 526 5.89 1.88 -8.65
C VAL A 526 4.79 2.86 -8.24
N LEU A 527 4.01 2.56 -7.18
CA LEU A 527 2.97 3.45 -6.68
C LEU A 527 3.53 4.80 -6.23
N PHE A 528 4.63 4.76 -5.46
CA PHE A 528 5.28 5.96 -4.98
C PHE A 528 5.88 6.78 -6.14
N PHE A 529 6.47 6.12 -7.14
CA PHE A 529 7.00 6.78 -8.33
C PHE A 529 5.92 7.54 -9.10
N ILE A 530 4.72 6.95 -9.23
CA ILE A 530 3.60 7.64 -9.86
C ILE A 530 3.19 8.88 -9.04
N LEU A 531 3.09 8.76 -7.71
CA LEU A 531 2.79 9.92 -6.85
C LEU A 531 3.86 11.02 -6.98
N GLN A 532 5.14 10.65 -6.99
CA GLN A 532 6.25 11.59 -7.09
C GLN A 532 6.17 12.48 -8.33
N ARG A 533 5.68 11.97 -9.47
CA ARG A 533 5.46 12.79 -10.67
C ARG A 533 4.49 13.95 -10.43
N PHE A 534 3.51 13.78 -9.54
CA PHE A 534 2.61 14.86 -9.14
C PHE A 534 3.23 15.81 -8.12
N LEU A 535 4.17 15.32 -7.30
CA LEU A 535 4.87 16.12 -6.30
C LEU A 535 6.00 16.98 -6.90
N VAL A 536 6.63 16.55 -8.00
CA VAL A 536 7.63 17.37 -8.73
C VAL A 536 7.02 18.70 -9.16
N ASP A 537 5.79 18.67 -9.70
CA ASP A 537 5.02 19.86 -10.05
C ASP A 537 4.01 20.21 -8.94
N GLU A 538 4.45 20.21 -7.66
CA GLU A 538 3.56 20.33 -6.48
C GLU A 538 2.52 21.44 -6.65
N THR A 539 2.94 22.63 -7.08
CA THR A 539 2.07 23.81 -7.20
C THR A 539 0.97 23.68 -8.25
N VAL A 540 1.06 22.69 -9.16
CA VAL A 540 0.08 22.44 -10.22
C VAL A 540 -1.09 21.58 -9.70
N TRP A 541 -0.84 20.73 -8.70
CA TRP A 541 -1.81 19.75 -8.18
C TRP A 541 -2.24 20.05 -6.76
N PHE A 542 -1.36 20.71 -6.01
CA PHE A 542 -1.48 20.93 -4.59
C PHE A 542 -1.29 22.40 -4.22
N GLN A 543 -1.84 22.77 -3.08
CA GLN A 543 -1.62 24.04 -2.43
C GLN A 543 -1.46 23.80 -0.93
N ARG A 544 -0.78 24.72 -0.26
CA ARG A 544 -0.61 24.64 1.20
C ARG A 544 -1.95 24.91 1.88
N GLY A 545 -2.35 23.97 2.74
CA GLY A 545 -3.40 24.21 3.72
C GLY A 545 -2.82 24.82 4.99
N GLU A 546 -3.56 24.71 6.08
CA GLU A 546 -3.06 25.06 7.40
C GLU A 546 -1.87 24.16 7.81
N GLY A 547 -0.82 24.77 8.38
CA GLY A 547 0.36 24.08 8.89
C GLY A 547 1.28 23.57 7.79
N THR A 548 1.70 22.30 7.90
CA THR A 548 2.62 21.64 6.95
C THR A 548 1.90 20.78 5.91
N PHE A 549 0.57 20.73 5.95
CA PHE A 549 -0.21 19.86 5.07
C PHE A 549 -0.49 20.49 3.70
N LEU A 550 -0.59 19.62 2.71
CA LEU A 550 -1.03 19.94 1.37
C LEU A 550 -2.51 19.57 1.20
N THR A 551 -3.21 20.37 0.42
CA THR A 551 -4.56 20.07 -0.07
C THR A 551 -4.60 20.20 -1.58
N LEU A 552 -5.72 19.80 -2.19
CA LEU A 552 -5.87 19.80 -3.64
C LEU A 552 -6.00 21.22 -4.17
N ARG A 553 -5.34 21.52 -5.28
CA ARG A 553 -5.42 22.82 -5.97
C ARG A 553 -6.05 22.65 -7.34
N THR A 554 -7.18 23.30 -7.56
CA THR A 554 -7.77 23.43 -8.90
C THR A 554 -7.07 24.55 -9.68
N LEU A 555 -6.87 24.36 -10.98
CA LEU A 555 -6.29 25.39 -11.85
C LEU A 555 -7.36 26.23 -12.54
N PHE A 556 -8.51 25.63 -12.78
CA PHE A 556 -9.64 26.27 -13.44
C PHE A 556 -10.65 26.69 -12.40
N THR A 557 -11.40 27.74 -12.70
CA THR A 557 -12.57 28.12 -11.91
C THR A 557 -13.76 27.27 -12.31
N ILE A 558 -14.75 27.16 -11.44
CA ILE A 558 -16.00 26.44 -11.74
C ILE A 558 -16.70 26.99 -12.99
N SER A 559 -16.62 28.31 -13.22
CA SER A 559 -17.15 28.98 -14.41
C SER A 559 -16.44 28.58 -15.71
N SER A 560 -15.21 28.10 -15.61
CA SER A 560 -14.38 27.62 -16.73
C SER A 560 -14.38 26.08 -16.84
N SER A 561 -15.30 25.41 -16.14
CA SER A 561 -15.40 23.94 -16.11
C SER A 561 -15.50 23.30 -17.50
N ALA A 562 -16.19 23.96 -18.44
CA ALA A 562 -16.40 23.46 -19.80
C ALA A 562 -15.13 23.39 -20.67
N ILE A 563 -14.06 24.12 -20.30
CA ILE A 563 -12.82 24.19 -21.07
C ILE A 563 -11.66 23.42 -20.42
N ILE A 564 -11.91 22.66 -19.35
CA ILE A 564 -10.87 21.87 -18.69
C ILE A 564 -10.38 20.77 -19.64
N PRO A 565 -9.07 20.67 -19.93
CA PRO A 565 -8.55 19.64 -20.81
C PRO A 565 -8.85 18.21 -20.31
N HIS A 566 -9.25 17.31 -21.20
CA HIS A 566 -9.51 15.90 -20.85
C HIS A 566 -8.29 15.18 -20.24
N ALA A 567 -7.07 15.55 -20.66
CA ALA A 567 -5.85 15.01 -20.07
C ALA A 567 -5.77 15.35 -18.57
N ARG A 568 -6.04 16.60 -18.20
CA ARG A 568 -6.07 17.07 -16.81
C ARG A 568 -7.07 16.29 -15.97
N ILE A 569 -8.29 16.10 -16.47
CA ILE A 569 -9.33 15.28 -15.82
C ILE A 569 -8.88 13.83 -15.61
N THR A 570 -8.22 13.25 -16.62
CA THR A 570 -7.65 11.89 -16.54
C THR A 570 -6.57 11.81 -15.48
N ASP A 571 -5.65 12.77 -15.44
CA ASP A 571 -4.57 12.84 -14.47
C ASP A 571 -5.08 13.03 -13.03
N TRP A 572 -6.11 13.86 -12.83
CA TRP A 572 -6.78 13.97 -11.53
C TRP A 572 -7.39 12.65 -11.07
N LYS A 573 -8.05 11.95 -11.98
CA LYS A 573 -8.62 10.63 -11.70
C LYS A 573 -7.52 9.61 -11.37
N ARG A 574 -6.39 9.64 -12.09
CA ARG A 574 -5.21 8.82 -11.78
C ARG A 574 -4.65 9.14 -10.40
N LEU A 575 -4.47 10.42 -10.09
CA LEU A 575 -3.95 10.88 -8.80
C LEU A 575 -4.84 10.38 -7.65
N GLY A 576 -6.16 10.54 -7.75
CA GLY A 576 -7.10 10.02 -6.75
C GLY A 576 -7.00 8.51 -6.57
N ALA A 577 -6.91 7.76 -7.66
CA ALA A 577 -6.74 6.30 -7.63
C ALA A 577 -5.40 5.89 -6.98
N VAL A 578 -4.31 6.59 -7.28
CA VAL A 578 -2.99 6.35 -6.69
C VAL A 578 -3.01 6.62 -5.19
N CYS A 579 -3.59 7.73 -4.73
CA CYS A 579 -3.75 8.01 -3.31
C CYS A 579 -4.54 6.90 -2.60
N ALA A 580 -5.62 6.40 -3.22
CA ALA A 580 -6.40 5.29 -2.69
C ALA A 580 -5.59 3.99 -2.61
N LEU A 581 -4.82 3.64 -3.64
CA LEU A 581 -3.98 2.45 -3.68
C LEU A 581 -2.82 2.51 -2.67
N LEU A 582 -2.26 3.70 -2.42
CA LEU A 582 -1.28 3.94 -1.37
C LEU A 582 -1.88 3.67 0.02
N LEU A 583 -3.07 4.21 0.31
CA LEU A 583 -3.75 3.96 1.59
C LEU A 583 -4.09 2.48 1.81
N ILE A 584 -4.49 1.76 0.75
CA ILE A 584 -4.68 0.31 0.78
C ILE A 584 -3.35 -0.41 1.09
N SER A 585 -2.25 0.06 0.51
CA SER A 585 -0.90 -0.50 0.68
C SER A 585 -0.21 -0.09 1.98
N GLY A 586 -0.92 0.57 2.89
CA GLY A 586 -0.35 1.00 4.17
C GLY A 586 0.49 2.26 4.12
N GLN A 587 0.48 3.00 3.00
CA GLN A 587 1.32 4.19 2.79
C GLN A 587 0.49 5.47 2.83
N TRP A 588 1.03 6.49 3.50
CA TRP A 588 0.43 7.81 3.51
C TRP A 588 0.74 8.57 2.20
N PRO A 589 -0.24 9.17 1.50
CA PRO A 589 -0.01 9.83 0.22
C PRO A 589 0.69 11.21 0.35
N GLY A 590 2.01 11.21 0.59
CA GLY A 590 2.81 12.44 0.70
C GLY A 590 2.43 13.27 1.92
N ASN A 591 2.40 14.60 1.81
CA ASN A 591 1.98 15.50 2.90
C ASN A 591 0.49 15.88 2.80
N LEU A 592 -0.34 15.07 2.15
CA LEU A 592 -1.75 15.39 1.99
C LEU A 592 -2.50 15.40 3.33
N SER A 593 -3.42 16.35 3.46
CA SER A 593 -4.21 16.61 4.67
C SER A 593 -5.09 15.41 5.04
N PRO A 594 -5.05 14.93 6.30
CA PRO A 594 -6.00 13.94 6.80
C PRO A 594 -7.46 14.38 6.68
N ALA A 595 -7.73 15.69 6.83
CA ALA A 595 -9.08 16.25 6.68
C ALA A 595 -9.61 16.10 5.25
N LEU A 596 -8.75 16.19 4.23
CA LEU A 596 -9.14 15.91 2.85
C LEU A 596 -9.64 14.47 2.71
N PHE A 597 -8.89 13.49 3.21
CA PHE A 597 -9.30 12.09 3.13
C PHE A 597 -10.55 11.79 3.94
N GLN A 598 -10.67 12.32 5.17
CA GLN A 598 -11.88 12.18 5.98
C GLN A 598 -13.10 12.72 5.24
N TYR A 599 -12.98 13.90 4.63
CA TYR A 599 -14.03 14.53 3.84
C TYR A 599 -14.43 13.69 2.60
N LEU A 600 -13.44 13.13 1.88
CA LEU A 600 -13.66 12.24 0.73
C LEU A 600 -14.31 10.91 1.14
N ILE A 601 -13.83 10.30 2.22
CA ILE A 601 -14.36 9.04 2.76
C ILE A 601 -15.85 9.18 3.09
N HIS A 602 -16.26 10.35 3.55
CA HIS A 602 -17.66 10.67 3.86
C HIS A 602 -18.40 11.37 2.72
N ALA A 603 -17.95 11.19 1.48
CA ALA A 603 -18.60 11.68 0.26
C ALA A 603 -18.90 13.19 0.27
N GLY A 604 -18.02 13.95 0.92
CA GLY A 604 -18.15 15.38 1.09
C GLY A 604 -19.15 15.86 2.13
N ASN A 605 -19.52 14.98 3.07
CA ASN A 605 -20.19 15.42 4.28
C ASN A 605 -19.23 16.22 5.16
N PHE A 606 -19.43 17.53 5.23
CA PHE A 606 -18.53 18.42 5.99
C PHE A 606 -18.57 18.14 7.50
N HIS A 607 -19.67 17.60 8.02
CA HIS A 607 -19.78 17.24 9.45
C HIS A 607 -18.84 16.09 9.86
N SER A 608 -18.23 15.36 8.91
CA SER A 608 -17.17 14.41 9.24
C SER A 608 -15.90 15.07 9.79
N LEU A 609 -15.76 16.40 9.63
CA LEU A 609 -14.68 17.23 10.17
C LEU A 609 -15.09 17.81 11.53
N HIS A 610 -15.45 16.92 12.46
CA HIS A 610 -15.88 17.31 13.80
C HIS A 610 -14.72 17.84 14.66
N ARG A 611 -15.09 18.53 15.74
CA ARG A 611 -14.19 19.27 16.63
C ARG A 611 -13.01 18.42 17.13
N THR A 612 -13.28 17.19 17.54
CA THR A 612 -12.25 16.27 18.06
C THR A 612 -11.23 15.91 16.99
N PHE A 613 -11.68 15.56 15.78
CA PHE A 613 -10.80 15.20 14.66
C PHE A 613 -9.93 16.38 14.23
N ILE A 614 -10.51 17.57 14.07
CA ILE A 614 -9.73 18.78 13.75
C ILE A 614 -8.77 19.13 14.88
N GLY A 615 -9.13 18.86 16.13
CA GLY A 615 -8.24 19.04 17.28
C GLY A 615 -7.02 18.12 17.30
N GLU A 616 -7.12 16.93 16.74
CA GLU A 616 -6.00 15.99 16.62
C GLU A 616 -5.01 16.46 15.56
N TRP A 617 -5.50 16.85 14.38
CA TRP A 617 -4.66 17.13 13.20
C TRP A 617 -4.30 18.60 13.02
N PHE A 618 -5.16 19.52 13.46
CA PHE A 618 -5.02 20.96 13.31
C PHE A 618 -5.38 21.68 14.63
N PRO A 619 -4.64 21.42 15.73
CA PRO A 619 -4.98 21.96 17.05
C PRO A 619 -5.01 23.50 17.08
N GLU A 620 -4.10 24.15 16.34
CA GLU A 620 -4.03 25.61 16.22
C GLU A 620 -5.24 26.18 15.48
N LEU A 621 -5.64 25.56 14.36
CA LEU A 621 -6.86 25.94 13.64
C LEU A 621 -8.10 25.73 14.49
N ARG A 622 -8.19 24.64 15.25
CA ARG A 622 -9.30 24.41 16.18
C ARG A 622 -9.36 25.55 17.19
N ALA A 623 -8.24 25.91 17.82
CA ALA A 623 -8.17 26.98 18.78
C ALA A 623 -8.57 28.34 18.17
N LEU A 624 -8.07 28.63 16.95
CA LEU A 624 -8.41 29.84 16.20
C LEU A 624 -9.91 29.94 15.92
N ILE A 625 -10.53 28.86 15.45
CA ILE A 625 -11.97 28.82 15.14
C ILE A 625 -12.81 28.95 16.42
N MET A 626 -12.42 28.27 17.50
CA MET A 626 -13.11 28.40 18.79
C MET A 626 -13.04 29.84 19.32
N SER A 627 -11.86 30.45 19.29
CA SER A 627 -11.67 31.85 19.67
C SER A 627 -12.46 32.81 18.78
N PHE A 628 -12.51 32.54 17.47
CA PHE A 628 -13.33 33.30 16.52
C PHE A 628 -14.81 33.23 16.89
N LEU A 629 -15.35 32.03 17.14
CA LEU A 629 -16.74 31.84 17.55
C LEU A 629 -17.07 32.54 18.87
N GLU A 630 -16.14 32.53 19.84
CA GLU A 630 -16.27 33.22 21.13
C GLU A 630 -16.27 34.75 20.99
N THR A 631 -15.60 35.29 19.98
CA THR A 631 -15.55 36.73 19.69
C THR A 631 -16.95 37.28 19.34
N GLY A 632 -17.83 36.45 18.79
CA GLY A 632 -19.20 36.81 18.45
C GLY A 632 -19.30 37.79 17.26
N PRO A 633 -20.52 38.17 16.85
CA PRO A 633 -20.75 39.04 15.68
C PRO A 633 -20.26 40.48 15.87
N ASP A 634 -20.26 41.00 17.10
CA ASP A 634 -19.88 42.39 17.40
C ASP A 634 -18.39 42.53 17.78
N GLY A 635 -17.68 41.42 17.98
CA GLY A 635 -16.28 41.45 18.41
C GLY A 635 -15.31 41.87 17.30
N ASN A 636 -14.12 42.32 17.73
CA ASN A 636 -13.07 42.80 16.84
C ASN A 636 -12.38 41.64 16.11
N LEU A 637 -12.33 41.70 14.78
CA LEU A 637 -11.73 40.66 13.95
C LEU A 637 -10.24 40.86 13.62
N SER A 638 -9.58 41.88 14.17
CA SER A 638 -8.20 42.21 13.82
C SER A 638 -7.21 41.05 14.06
N GLU A 639 -7.46 40.22 15.07
CA GLU A 639 -6.61 39.06 15.40
C GLU A 639 -6.65 37.95 14.32
N TYR A 640 -7.72 37.90 13.53
CA TYR A 640 -7.91 36.92 12.46
C TYR A 640 -7.48 37.45 11.08
N ALA A 641 -6.96 38.68 11.00
CA ALA A 641 -6.65 39.34 9.73
C ALA A 641 -5.68 38.53 8.86
N ALA A 642 -4.66 37.90 9.47
CA ALA A 642 -3.70 37.07 8.74
C ALA A 642 -4.37 35.83 8.10
N HIS A 643 -5.30 35.18 8.81
CA HIS A 643 -6.02 34.01 8.31
C HIS A 643 -6.93 34.39 7.13
N PHE A 644 -7.71 35.47 7.28
CA PHE A 644 -8.57 35.97 6.21
C PHE A 644 -7.78 36.43 4.98
N ALA A 645 -6.66 37.12 5.18
CA ALA A 645 -5.78 37.49 4.08
C ALA A 645 -5.23 36.27 3.33
N THR A 646 -4.79 35.24 4.08
CA THR A 646 -4.16 34.04 3.51
C THR A 646 -5.16 33.15 2.77
N PHE A 647 -6.29 32.81 3.41
CA PHE A 647 -7.21 31.80 2.88
C PHE A 647 -8.45 32.38 2.20
N HIS A 648 -8.89 33.58 2.58
CA HIS A 648 -10.08 34.20 2.00
C HIS A 648 -9.74 35.25 0.93
N ASN A 649 -8.49 35.72 0.88
CA ASN A 649 -8.06 36.83 0.03
C ASN A 649 -8.96 38.08 0.22
N THR A 650 -9.35 38.34 1.46
CA THR A 650 -10.27 39.42 1.85
C THR A 650 -9.81 40.04 3.16
N GLU A 651 -10.02 41.34 3.33
CA GLU A 651 -9.76 42.03 4.60
C GLU A 651 -10.91 41.84 5.59
N VAL A 652 -10.60 41.66 6.88
CA VAL A 652 -11.60 41.50 7.94
C VAL A 652 -12.55 42.70 8.07
N ALA A 653 -12.14 43.88 7.59
CA ALA A 653 -12.97 45.08 7.56
C ALA A 653 -14.22 44.93 6.68
N ALA A 654 -14.21 44.04 5.68
CA ALA A 654 -15.35 43.74 4.83
C ALA A 654 -16.52 43.09 5.60
N TYR A 655 -16.26 42.54 6.79
CA TYR A 655 -17.25 41.85 7.62
C TYR A 655 -17.69 42.66 8.84
N ARG A 656 -17.58 43.99 8.78
CA ARG A 656 -18.16 44.90 9.80
C ARG A 656 -19.68 44.85 9.74
N GLY A 657 -20.34 44.76 10.91
CA GLY A 657 -21.80 44.67 11.00
C GLY A 657 -22.38 43.31 10.60
N ARG A 658 -21.57 42.24 10.68
CA ARG A 658 -22.02 40.86 10.43
C ARG A 658 -23.09 40.45 11.45
N THR A 659 -24.08 39.67 11.01
CA THR A 659 -25.05 39.04 11.92
C THR A 659 -24.43 37.80 12.58
N LEU A 660 -25.12 37.22 13.56
CA LEU A 660 -24.69 35.98 14.21
C LEU A 660 -24.58 34.84 13.18
N GLU A 661 -25.54 34.72 12.27
CA GLU A 661 -25.56 33.68 11.24
C GLU A 661 -24.37 33.83 10.28
N VAL A 662 -24.07 35.07 9.86
CA VAL A 662 -22.89 35.34 9.02
C VAL A 662 -21.61 35.00 9.79
N HIS A 663 -21.53 35.36 11.07
CA HIS A 663 -20.36 35.06 11.90
C HIS A 663 -20.14 33.55 12.04
N VAL A 664 -21.18 32.77 12.35
CA VAL A 664 -21.08 31.31 12.43
C VAL A 664 -20.74 30.70 11.06
N GLY A 665 -21.37 31.19 9.98
CA GLY A 665 -21.06 30.76 8.61
C GLY A 665 -19.60 31.01 8.21
N LEU A 666 -19.01 32.14 8.63
CA LEU A 666 -17.60 32.43 8.40
C LEU A 666 -16.68 31.43 9.12
N ALA A 667 -17.05 30.91 10.29
CA ALA A 667 -16.27 29.87 10.95
C ALA A 667 -16.25 28.56 10.14
N VAL A 668 -17.38 28.22 9.49
CA VAL A 668 -17.47 27.09 8.55
C VAL A 668 -16.54 27.31 7.36
N GLU A 669 -16.56 28.52 6.78
CA GLU A 669 -15.66 28.88 5.68
C GLU A 669 -14.18 28.85 6.07
N MET A 670 -13.83 29.36 7.26
CA MET A 670 -12.46 29.32 7.79
C MET A 670 -11.94 27.88 7.82
N LEU A 671 -12.72 26.96 8.40
CA LEU A 671 -12.36 25.55 8.41
C LEU A 671 -12.22 24.99 6.99
N PHE A 672 -13.23 25.22 6.15
CA PHE A 672 -13.27 24.68 4.78
C PHE A 672 -12.08 25.15 3.95
N LYS A 673 -11.80 26.46 3.91
CA LYS A 673 -10.73 27.01 3.09
C LYS A 673 -9.35 26.60 3.60
N ALA A 674 -9.15 26.60 4.92
CA ALA A 674 -7.87 26.23 5.52
C ALA A 674 -7.48 24.77 5.27
N VAL A 675 -8.45 23.83 5.25
CA VAL A 675 -8.15 22.39 5.11
C VAL A 675 -8.40 21.82 3.71
N LEU A 676 -9.32 22.41 2.92
CA LEU A 676 -9.74 21.90 1.61
C LEU A 676 -9.44 22.85 0.44
N GLY A 677 -8.96 24.06 0.71
CA GLY A 677 -8.40 24.91 -0.35
C GLY A 677 -9.41 25.70 -1.19
N GLY A 678 -10.62 25.90 -0.68
CA GLY A 678 -11.61 26.83 -1.23
C GLY A 678 -12.43 26.33 -2.42
N THR A 679 -12.12 25.16 -2.96
CA THR A 679 -12.89 24.53 -4.05
C THR A 679 -13.81 23.43 -3.58
N THR A 680 -15.01 23.42 -4.15
CA THR A 680 -16.14 22.58 -3.76
C THR A 680 -16.19 21.29 -4.59
N PHE A 681 -16.86 20.26 -4.08
CA PHE A 681 -16.89 18.91 -4.68
C PHE A 681 -17.54 18.82 -6.06
N ASP A 682 -18.34 19.81 -6.43
CA ASP A 682 -18.95 19.97 -7.75
C ASP A 682 -17.93 20.43 -8.82
N HIS A 683 -16.75 20.90 -8.43
CA HIS A 683 -15.69 21.23 -9.37
C HIS A 683 -15.22 19.96 -10.15
N PRO A 684 -15.15 19.98 -11.50
CA PRO A 684 -14.84 18.79 -12.28
C PRO A 684 -13.50 18.14 -11.95
N GLU A 685 -12.48 18.93 -11.61
CA GLU A 685 -11.16 18.41 -11.21
C GLU A 685 -11.26 17.60 -9.89
N LEU A 686 -11.93 18.13 -8.87
CA LEU A 686 -12.13 17.44 -7.59
C LEU A 686 -13.08 16.24 -7.72
N SER A 687 -14.13 16.37 -8.52
CA SER A 687 -15.04 15.27 -8.84
C SER A 687 -14.28 14.12 -9.51
N SER A 688 -13.34 14.44 -10.40
CA SER A 688 -12.51 13.44 -11.10
C SER A 688 -11.50 12.78 -10.16
N PHE A 689 -10.85 13.55 -9.29
CA PHE A 689 -10.03 12.99 -8.19
C PHE A 689 -10.85 12.01 -7.36
N TYR A 690 -12.03 12.43 -6.92
CA TYR A 690 -12.89 11.61 -6.08
C TYR A 690 -13.33 10.34 -6.81
N ALA A 691 -13.70 10.43 -8.10
CA ALA A 691 -14.05 9.28 -8.92
C ALA A 691 -12.90 8.26 -9.05
N GLY A 692 -11.65 8.73 -9.02
CA GLY A 692 -10.47 7.87 -8.92
C GLY A 692 -10.32 7.25 -7.53
N PHE A 693 -10.41 8.08 -6.49
CA PHE A 693 -10.26 7.70 -5.09
C PHE A 693 -11.28 6.66 -4.62
N LEU A 694 -12.49 6.67 -5.20
CA LEU A 694 -13.54 5.69 -4.93
C LEU A 694 -13.09 4.24 -5.24
N LEU A 695 -12.22 4.06 -6.24
CA LEU A 695 -11.87 2.76 -6.81
C LEU A 695 -13.10 1.85 -7.06
N PRO A 696 -14.12 2.33 -7.81
CA PRO A 696 -15.34 1.56 -8.03
C PRO A 696 -15.06 0.22 -8.71
N CYS A 697 -15.72 -0.84 -8.25
CA CYS A 697 -15.67 -2.18 -8.85
C CYS A 697 -17.07 -2.62 -9.30
N ARG A 698 -17.12 -3.60 -10.22
CA ARG A 698 -18.39 -4.13 -10.78
C ARG A 698 -19.39 -4.62 -9.75
N ASN A 699 -18.91 -5.08 -8.60
CA ASN A 699 -19.74 -5.62 -7.53
C ASN A 699 -20.25 -4.54 -6.55
N GLY A 700 -20.05 -3.25 -6.86
CA GLY A 700 -20.43 -2.14 -5.98
C GLY A 700 -19.45 -1.86 -4.85
N PHE A 701 -18.29 -2.55 -4.81
CA PHE A 701 -17.22 -2.19 -3.88
C PHE A 701 -16.70 -0.78 -4.17
N THR A 702 -16.41 -0.04 -3.10
CA THR A 702 -15.67 1.22 -3.11
C THR A 702 -14.76 1.29 -1.90
N LEU A 703 -13.60 1.94 -2.03
CA LEU A 703 -12.65 2.06 -0.93
C LEU A 703 -13.22 2.83 0.27
N PRO A 704 -13.93 3.97 0.12
CA PRO A 704 -14.53 4.66 1.27
C PRO A 704 -15.47 3.78 2.10
N ASN A 705 -16.22 2.88 1.47
CA ASN A 705 -17.04 1.93 2.21
C ASN A 705 -16.19 0.98 3.05
N ALA A 706 -15.07 0.49 2.52
CA ALA A 706 -14.15 -0.36 3.29
C ALA A 706 -13.53 0.39 4.47
N ILE A 707 -13.03 1.61 4.24
CA ILE A 707 -12.39 2.44 5.28
C ILE A 707 -13.39 2.80 6.39
N ARG A 708 -14.63 3.17 6.04
CA ARG A 708 -15.65 3.42 7.07
C ARG A 708 -15.91 2.18 7.92
N ASN A 709 -15.96 1.00 7.30
CA ASN A 709 -16.14 -0.27 8.00
C ASN A 709 -14.87 -0.83 8.67
N PHE A 710 -13.78 -0.08 8.68
CA PHE A 710 -12.55 -0.45 9.40
C PHE A 710 -12.79 -0.48 10.92
N GLN A 711 -12.05 -1.33 11.63
CA GLN A 711 -12.07 -1.39 13.09
C GLN A 711 -11.69 -0.03 13.70
N GLY A 712 -12.64 0.60 14.41
CA GLY A 712 -12.47 1.95 14.94
C GLY A 712 -12.87 3.08 13.97
N GLY A 713 -13.35 2.75 12.77
CA GLY A 713 -13.85 3.70 11.77
C GLY A 713 -12.77 4.39 10.95
N SER A 714 -13.18 5.41 10.19
CA SER A 714 -12.28 6.13 9.28
C SER A 714 -11.19 6.93 10.01
N GLU A 715 -11.49 7.49 11.19
CA GLU A 715 -10.51 8.22 12.00
C GLU A 715 -9.36 7.29 12.44
N ALA A 716 -9.69 6.14 13.03
CA ALA A 716 -8.69 5.16 13.45
C ALA A 716 -7.86 4.67 12.26
N PHE A 717 -8.49 4.46 11.11
CA PHE A 717 -7.77 4.13 9.88
C PHE A 717 -6.81 5.23 9.45
N LEU A 718 -7.25 6.49 9.42
CA LEU A 718 -6.41 7.62 9.01
C LEU A 718 -5.27 7.85 10.00
N SER A 719 -5.50 7.78 11.31
CA SER A 719 -4.43 7.90 12.33
C SER A 719 -3.42 6.76 12.21
N LEU A 720 -3.88 5.52 11.97
CA LEU A 720 -3.01 4.38 11.70
C LEU A 720 -2.18 4.56 10.43
N ARG A 721 -2.75 5.12 9.36
CA ARG A 721 -2.02 5.34 8.11
C ARG A 721 -1.08 6.53 8.20
N ALA A 722 -1.47 7.59 8.89
CA ALA A 722 -0.61 8.75 9.08
C ALA A 722 0.57 8.47 10.02
N SER A 723 0.45 7.54 10.97
CA SER A 723 1.60 7.11 11.78
C SER A 723 2.67 6.35 11.00
N SER A 724 2.38 5.92 9.75
CA SER A 724 3.39 5.42 8.81
C SER A 724 4.35 6.51 8.33
N PHE A 725 3.97 7.78 8.43
CA PHE A 725 4.76 8.90 7.95
C PHE A 725 5.96 9.18 8.85
N ILE A 726 7.14 9.21 8.25
CA ILE A 726 8.39 9.43 8.96
C ILE A 726 8.65 10.94 9.05
N SER A 727 8.38 11.54 10.20
CA SER A 727 8.68 12.96 10.46
C SER A 727 10.04 13.17 11.15
N SER A 728 10.58 12.13 11.77
CA SER A 728 11.88 12.16 12.46
C SER A 728 12.45 10.75 12.62
N ALA A 729 13.67 10.65 13.16
CA ALA A 729 14.28 9.37 13.53
C ALA A 729 13.43 8.58 14.54
N ASP A 730 12.74 9.27 15.45
CA ASP A 730 11.94 8.62 16.51
C ASP A 730 10.78 7.80 15.95
N CYS A 731 10.33 8.11 14.73
CA CYS A 731 9.36 7.27 14.02
C CYS A 731 9.96 5.92 13.65
N VAL A 732 11.20 5.88 13.14
CA VAL A 732 11.82 4.66 12.55
C VAL A 732 12.46 3.76 13.60
N LEU A 733 13.10 4.34 14.60
CA LEU A 733 13.91 3.59 15.58
C LEU A 733 13.16 2.44 16.29
N PRO A 734 11.88 2.58 16.71
CA PRO A 734 11.12 1.47 17.33
C PRO A 734 10.88 0.27 16.39
N HIS A 735 10.95 0.51 15.08
CA HIS A 735 10.72 -0.49 14.04
C HIS A 735 12.01 -1.17 13.56
N LEU A 736 13.18 -0.75 14.06
CA LEU A 736 14.45 -1.39 13.75
C LEU A 736 14.71 -2.58 14.67
N GLN A 737 14.96 -3.74 14.08
CA GLN A 737 15.42 -4.94 14.76
C GLN A 737 16.88 -5.21 14.38
N PHE A 738 17.77 -5.05 15.35
CA PHE A 738 19.19 -5.39 15.17
C PHE A 738 19.40 -6.87 15.44
N GLN A 739 20.11 -7.56 14.55
CA GLN A 739 20.54 -8.93 14.78
C GLN A 739 21.98 -8.95 15.27
N ASP A 740 22.19 -9.54 16.45
CA ASP A 740 23.52 -9.74 17.02
C ASP A 740 24.00 -11.15 16.67
N SER A 741 24.83 -11.29 15.63
CA SER A 741 25.57 -12.52 15.40
C SER A 741 26.74 -12.62 16.39
N ALA A 742 26.98 -13.79 16.96
CA ALA A 742 28.09 -14.03 17.89
C ALA A 742 29.47 -13.71 17.28
N SER A 743 29.59 -13.80 15.95
CA SER A 743 30.80 -13.41 15.21
C SER A 743 31.06 -11.90 15.23
N ILE A 744 30.07 -11.07 15.56
CA ILE A 744 30.15 -9.60 15.60
C ILE A 744 30.74 -9.10 16.92
N THR A 745 30.67 -9.87 18.00
CA THR A 745 31.13 -9.43 19.33
C THR A 745 32.61 -9.07 19.33
N THR A 746 33.45 -9.87 18.67
CA THR A 746 34.89 -9.60 18.52
C THR A 746 35.13 -8.28 17.76
N TYR A 747 34.37 -8.08 16.69
CA TYR A 747 34.42 -6.86 15.89
C TYR A 747 34.00 -5.63 16.72
N LEU A 748 32.92 -5.70 17.50
CA LEU A 748 32.48 -4.59 18.35
C LEU A 748 33.55 -4.18 19.36
N THR A 749 34.27 -5.12 19.97
CA THR A 749 35.39 -4.80 20.87
C THR A 749 36.48 -4.04 20.12
N THR A 750 36.86 -4.50 18.93
CA THR A 750 37.84 -3.81 18.10
C THR A 750 37.37 -2.40 17.70
N LEU A 751 36.09 -2.20 17.40
CA LEU A 751 35.54 -0.90 17.02
C LEU A 751 35.62 0.09 18.21
N GLN A 752 35.32 -0.39 19.41
CA GLN A 752 35.40 0.41 20.64
C GLN A 752 36.84 0.82 20.96
N GLU A 753 37.80 -0.07 20.75
CA GLU A 753 39.23 0.21 20.92
C GLU A 753 39.71 1.32 19.96
N HIS A 754 39.38 1.22 18.67
CA HIS A 754 39.82 2.17 17.65
C HIS A 754 39.14 3.55 17.77
N THR A 755 37.90 3.58 18.25
CA THR A 755 37.17 4.85 18.45
C THR A 755 37.39 5.45 19.83
N HIS A 756 38.15 4.78 20.70
CA HIS A 756 38.34 5.13 22.11
C HIS A 756 37.01 5.38 22.85
N ASN A 757 35.94 4.68 22.43
CA ASN A 757 34.61 4.85 23.00
C ASN A 757 34.01 3.49 23.40
N PRO A 758 34.08 3.10 24.68
CA PRO A 758 33.62 1.80 25.16
C PRO A 758 32.10 1.62 25.10
N THR A 759 31.34 2.71 24.92
CA THR A 759 29.88 2.66 24.82
C THR A 759 29.40 2.56 23.38
N LEU A 760 30.29 2.66 22.41
CA LEU A 760 29.91 2.69 21.00
C LEU A 760 29.41 1.31 20.57
N THR A 761 28.22 1.29 19.99
CA THR A 761 27.63 0.11 19.34
C THR A 761 27.19 0.50 17.93
N PHE A 762 27.03 -0.50 17.06
CA PHE A 762 26.51 -0.26 15.71
C PHE A 762 25.11 0.37 15.74
N ARG A 763 24.26 -0.05 16.69
CA ARG A 763 22.96 0.58 16.95
C ARG A 763 23.11 2.08 17.24
N ILE A 764 24.03 2.48 18.13
CA ILE A 764 24.26 3.89 18.47
C ILE A 764 24.75 4.69 17.25
N LEU A 765 25.61 4.10 16.41
CA LEU A 765 26.06 4.75 15.18
C LEU A 765 24.91 5.03 14.22
N LEU A 766 24.05 4.04 13.99
CA LEU A 766 22.90 4.19 13.11
C LEU A 766 21.84 5.14 13.70
N GLU A 767 21.61 5.09 15.02
CA GLU A 767 20.74 6.04 15.72
C GLU A 767 21.22 7.49 15.55
N ARG A 768 22.52 7.73 15.69
CA ARG A 768 23.13 9.04 15.45
C ARG A 768 22.99 9.48 14.01
N PHE A 769 23.25 8.59 13.06
CA PHE A 769 23.06 8.85 11.63
C PHE A 769 21.63 9.32 11.33
N LEU A 770 20.63 8.58 11.81
CA LEU A 770 19.21 8.86 11.55
C LEU A 770 18.74 10.18 12.17
N ARG A 771 19.29 10.58 13.32
CA ARG A 771 18.93 11.83 14.01
C ARG A 771 19.57 13.08 13.43
N ARG A 772 20.63 12.96 12.63
CA ARG A 772 21.34 14.10 12.03
C ARG A 772 20.64 14.59 10.76
N SER A 773 20.91 15.84 10.40
CA SER A 773 20.45 16.49 9.18
C SER A 773 21.64 17.02 8.36
N GLY A 774 21.37 17.38 7.12
CA GLY A 774 22.33 17.99 6.21
C GLY A 774 23.27 16.99 5.54
N ILE A 775 24.11 17.52 4.66
CA ILE A 775 25.03 16.75 3.81
C ILE A 775 26.31 16.42 4.60
N PRO A 776 26.59 15.14 4.91
CA PRO A 776 27.91 14.72 5.41
C PRO A 776 28.93 14.78 4.27
N CYS A 777 30.16 15.25 4.53
CA CYS A 777 31.21 15.41 3.51
C CYS A 777 30.72 16.09 2.21
N PRO A 778 30.32 17.39 2.25
CA PRO A 778 29.73 18.08 1.10
C PRO A 778 30.53 17.98 -0.21
N GLY A 779 31.87 18.05 -0.15
CA GLY A 779 32.74 17.91 -1.32
C GLY A 779 32.62 16.54 -1.97
N GLN A 780 32.75 15.47 -1.18
CA GLN A 780 32.61 14.09 -1.68
C GLN A 780 31.18 13.78 -2.16
N PHE A 781 30.17 14.35 -1.48
CA PHE A 781 28.77 14.18 -1.86
C PHE A 781 28.48 14.75 -3.25
N GLU A 782 29.03 15.91 -3.58
CA GLU A 782 28.82 16.55 -4.88
C GLU A 782 29.39 15.71 -6.04
N GLU A 783 30.52 15.03 -5.82
CA GLU A 783 31.10 14.08 -6.79
C GLU A 783 30.16 12.90 -7.09
N SER A 784 29.42 12.43 -6.08
CA SER A 784 28.47 11.32 -6.21
C SER A 784 27.07 11.76 -6.65
N ARG A 785 26.77 13.08 -6.64
CA ARG A 785 25.42 13.60 -6.84
C ARG A 785 24.76 13.19 -8.15
N GLY A 786 25.55 13.17 -9.23
CA GLY A 786 25.08 12.75 -10.55
C GLY A 786 24.69 11.27 -10.66
N ALA A 787 25.09 10.44 -9.69
CA ALA A 787 24.75 9.03 -9.64
C ALA A 787 23.43 8.74 -8.91
N PHE A 788 22.86 9.69 -8.17
CA PHE A 788 21.60 9.47 -7.45
C PHE A 788 20.40 9.49 -8.39
N HIS A 789 19.36 8.72 -8.07
CA HIS A 789 18.15 8.71 -8.88
C HIS A 789 17.44 10.09 -8.77
N PRO A 790 17.00 10.71 -9.90
CA PRO A 790 16.43 12.06 -9.91
C PRO A 790 15.10 12.21 -9.16
N ILE A 791 14.48 11.10 -8.76
CA ILE A 791 13.25 11.09 -7.94
C ILE A 791 13.49 11.57 -6.51
N ILE A 792 14.74 11.57 -6.06
CA ILE A 792 15.07 11.93 -4.69
C ILE A 792 15.16 13.45 -4.60
N ASP A 793 14.27 14.04 -3.82
CA ASP A 793 14.29 15.48 -3.54
C ASP A 793 15.38 15.84 -2.52
N LEU A 794 16.57 16.13 -3.04
CA LEU A 794 17.72 16.55 -2.23
C LEU A 794 17.54 17.94 -1.60
N THR A 795 16.52 18.73 -1.97
CA THR A 795 16.29 20.03 -1.32
C THR A 795 15.86 19.87 0.14
N ARG A 796 15.36 18.69 0.50
CA ARG A 796 14.93 18.34 1.86
C ARG A 796 16.04 17.74 2.72
N ILE A 797 17.28 17.67 2.25
CA ILE A 797 18.39 17.01 2.96
C ILE A 797 18.69 17.61 4.34
N GLU A 798 18.35 18.89 4.54
CA GLU A 798 18.48 19.60 5.82
C GLU A 798 17.35 19.30 6.81
N THR A 799 16.29 18.60 6.39
CA THR A 799 15.17 18.28 7.27
C THR A 799 15.50 17.08 8.17
N PRO A 800 15.08 17.08 9.46
CA PRO A 800 15.28 15.94 10.36
C PRO A 800 14.62 14.64 9.89
N ALA A 801 13.64 14.73 8.99
CA ALA A 801 12.95 13.60 8.40
C ALA A 801 13.73 12.92 7.26
N PHE A 802 14.70 13.61 6.64
CA PHE A 802 15.28 13.16 5.38
C PHE A 802 16.05 11.85 5.49
N ARG A 803 17.06 11.79 6.36
CA ARG A 803 17.87 10.57 6.54
C ARG A 803 17.02 9.34 6.94
N PRO A 804 16.07 9.43 7.89
CA PRO A 804 15.23 8.28 8.21
C PRO A 804 14.25 7.92 7.09
N GLN A 805 13.74 8.87 6.30
CA GLN A 805 12.94 8.60 5.10
C GLN A 805 13.76 7.87 4.03
N ILE A 806 14.98 8.34 3.75
CA ILE A 806 15.88 7.73 2.75
C ILE A 806 16.33 6.33 3.18
N PHE A 807 16.63 6.14 4.47
CA PHE A 807 16.91 4.81 5.00
C PHE A 807 15.71 3.88 4.85
N ALA A 808 14.51 4.28 5.31
CA ALA A 808 13.30 3.47 5.16
C ALA A 808 12.99 3.15 3.68
N TRP A 809 13.23 4.10 2.78
CA TRP A 809 13.03 3.89 1.35
C TRP A 809 13.99 2.87 0.77
N ALA A 810 15.29 3.01 1.02
CA ALA A 810 16.27 2.04 0.57
C ALA A 810 15.98 0.63 1.14
N THR A 811 15.56 0.55 2.40
CA THR A 811 15.31 -0.73 3.09
C THR A 811 13.99 -1.41 2.77
N THR A 812 12.92 -0.67 2.43
CA THR A 812 11.56 -1.22 2.25
C THR A 812 10.96 -1.01 0.87
N GLY A 813 11.60 -0.20 0.03
CA GLY A 813 11.06 0.26 -1.26
C GLY A 813 10.10 1.46 -1.12
N SER A 814 9.94 2.04 0.08
CA SER A 814 9.13 3.26 0.26
C SER A 814 9.56 4.09 1.48
N PRO A 815 9.40 5.41 1.48
CA PRO A 815 9.82 6.27 2.60
C PRO A 815 8.82 6.25 3.78
N PHE A 816 8.18 5.10 4.04
CA PHE A 816 7.15 4.92 5.06
C PHE A 816 7.44 3.70 5.93
N ILE A 817 6.90 3.73 7.14
CA ILE A 817 6.96 2.61 8.08
C ILE A 817 5.63 1.88 8.04
N GLU A 818 5.69 0.57 7.98
CA GLU A 818 4.48 -0.24 8.12
C GLU A 818 4.23 -0.51 9.61
N THR A 819 3.02 -0.19 10.04
CA THR A 819 2.65 -0.10 11.46
C THR A 819 2.26 -1.44 12.10
N ALA A 820 2.28 -2.53 11.32
CA ALA A 820 2.03 -3.86 11.86
C ALA A 820 3.18 -4.30 12.79
N GLU A 821 2.91 -5.15 13.78
CA GLU A 821 3.92 -5.50 14.80
C GLU A 821 5.05 -6.39 14.24
N ASP A 822 4.73 -7.21 13.25
CA ASP A 822 5.59 -8.14 12.52
C ASP A 822 6.43 -7.45 11.43
N ALA A 823 6.05 -6.23 11.05
CA ALA A 823 6.58 -5.45 9.94
C ALA A 823 7.96 -4.77 10.18
N LYS A 824 8.82 -5.34 11.04
CA LYS A 824 10.10 -4.71 11.45
C LYS A 824 11.16 -4.69 10.34
N ILE A 825 12.00 -3.66 10.36
CA ILE A 825 13.17 -3.55 9.51
C ILE A 825 14.34 -4.24 10.21
N THR A 826 14.83 -5.33 9.61
CA THR A 826 15.99 -6.05 10.11
C THR A 826 17.26 -5.34 9.67
N VAL A 827 18.12 -5.00 10.62
CA VAL A 827 19.42 -4.40 10.38
C VAL A 827 20.47 -5.35 10.92
N ASP A 828 21.36 -5.80 10.04
CA ASP A 828 22.39 -6.78 10.38
C ASP A 828 23.77 -6.30 9.92
N LEU A 829 24.80 -6.63 10.71
CA LEU A 829 26.19 -6.34 10.42
C LEU A 829 26.88 -7.66 10.10
N VAL A 830 27.15 -7.91 8.83
CA VAL A 830 27.58 -9.23 8.34
C VAL A 830 28.98 -9.17 7.76
N SER A 831 29.69 -10.30 7.81
CA SER A 831 30.89 -10.46 6.99
C SER A 831 30.53 -10.46 5.51
N SER A 832 31.41 -9.88 4.70
CA SER A 832 31.41 -9.99 3.23
C SER A 832 31.34 -11.43 2.72
N SER A 833 31.83 -12.40 3.51
CA SER A 833 31.76 -13.84 3.24
C SER A 833 30.42 -14.49 3.59
N ASN A 834 29.50 -13.76 4.23
CA ASN A 834 28.20 -14.28 4.63
C ASN A 834 27.38 -14.64 3.36
N PRO A 835 26.83 -15.86 3.25
CA PRO A 835 26.03 -16.26 2.09
C PRO A 835 24.76 -15.42 1.92
N ASN A 836 24.32 -14.73 2.97
CA ASN A 836 23.22 -13.76 2.88
C ASN A 836 23.67 -12.42 2.29
N TYR A 837 24.95 -12.10 2.26
CA TYR A 837 25.44 -10.82 1.74
C TYR A 837 25.57 -10.85 0.21
N ALA A 838 26.22 -11.87 -0.35
CA ALA A 838 26.30 -12.08 -1.80
C ALA A 838 26.25 -13.56 -2.18
N GLN A 839 25.85 -13.85 -3.42
CA GLN A 839 25.75 -15.20 -3.99
C GLN A 839 27.09 -15.94 -4.07
N ASN A 840 28.14 -15.18 -4.40
CA ASN A 840 29.50 -15.64 -4.58
C ASN A 840 30.36 -14.94 -3.53
N SER A 841 31.22 -15.69 -2.85
CA SER A 841 32.18 -15.15 -1.89
C SER A 841 33.03 -14.04 -2.51
N ASP A 842 33.49 -14.20 -3.75
CA ASP A 842 34.39 -13.22 -4.38
C ASP A 842 33.66 -11.90 -4.65
N THR A 843 32.42 -12.00 -5.15
CA THR A 843 31.55 -10.83 -5.32
C THR A 843 31.23 -10.19 -3.98
N GLY A 844 30.98 -11.01 -2.95
CA GLY A 844 30.73 -10.55 -1.58
C GLY A 844 31.92 -9.80 -0.99
N THR A 845 33.13 -10.35 -1.11
CA THR A 845 34.37 -9.70 -0.69
C THR A 845 34.56 -8.38 -1.40
N MET A 846 34.47 -8.35 -2.74
CA MET A 846 34.59 -7.11 -3.51
C MET A 846 33.50 -6.08 -3.14
N GLN A 847 32.25 -6.50 -2.96
CA GLN A 847 31.17 -5.60 -2.55
C GLN A 847 31.39 -5.06 -1.13
N GLY A 848 31.84 -5.93 -0.22
CA GLY A 848 32.15 -5.60 1.17
C GLY A 848 33.32 -4.64 1.28
N GLU A 849 34.41 -4.88 0.56
CA GLU A 849 35.57 -3.98 0.48
C GLU A 849 35.21 -2.60 -0.08
N ASN A 850 34.25 -2.55 -1.02
CA ASN A 850 33.72 -1.29 -1.55
C ASN A 850 32.65 -0.63 -0.66
N GLY A 851 32.32 -1.24 0.49
CA GLY A 851 31.30 -0.74 1.41
C GLY A 851 29.90 -0.77 0.83
N THR A 852 29.56 -1.74 -0.01
CA THR A 852 28.21 -1.84 -0.57
C THR A 852 27.24 -2.25 0.54
N ILE A 853 26.14 -1.53 0.74
CA ILE A 853 25.09 -1.99 1.65
C ILE A 853 24.08 -2.79 0.83
N VAL A 854 23.75 -3.99 1.29
CA VAL A 854 22.77 -4.86 0.60
C VAL A 854 21.39 -4.58 1.17
N PHE A 855 20.52 -4.00 0.34
CA PHE A 855 19.13 -3.73 0.66
C PHE A 855 18.22 -4.80 0.08
N ARG A 856 17.39 -5.42 0.92
CA ARG A 856 16.41 -6.43 0.54
C ARG A 856 15.01 -5.93 0.85
N THR A 857 14.44 -5.15 -0.07
CA THR A 857 13.16 -4.45 0.14
C THR A 857 11.98 -5.36 0.43
N CYS A 858 11.93 -6.55 -0.18
CA CYS A 858 10.93 -7.59 0.10
C CYS A 858 11.04 -8.18 1.51
N PHE A 859 12.23 -8.14 2.11
CA PHE A 859 12.52 -8.68 3.44
C PHE A 859 12.66 -7.59 4.51
N ARG A 860 12.59 -6.32 4.10
CA ARG A 860 12.88 -5.17 4.97
C ARG A 860 14.20 -5.35 5.69
N THR A 861 15.18 -5.94 5.01
CA THR A 861 16.45 -6.35 5.59
C THR A 861 17.57 -5.54 4.97
N THR A 862 18.49 -5.07 5.80
CA THR A 862 19.67 -4.33 5.38
C THR A 862 20.90 -4.94 6.00
N LEU A 863 21.87 -5.27 5.15
CA LEU A 863 23.09 -5.95 5.55
C LEU A 863 24.27 -5.01 5.33
N PHE A 864 24.93 -4.66 6.43
CA PHE A 864 26.11 -3.80 6.45
C PHE A 864 27.37 -4.67 6.44
N PRO A 865 28.34 -4.43 5.54
CA PRO A 865 29.61 -5.13 5.55
C PRO A 865 30.45 -4.69 6.75
N VAL A 866 30.72 -5.64 7.65
CA VAL A 866 31.45 -5.40 8.89
C VAL A 866 32.88 -4.93 8.62
N GLU A 867 33.52 -5.50 7.60
CA GLU A 867 34.92 -5.19 7.23
C GLU A 867 35.10 -3.73 6.79
N TYR A 868 34.13 -3.18 6.05
CA TYR A 868 34.18 -1.79 5.63
C TYR A 868 34.03 -0.83 6.81
N LEU A 869 33.15 -1.16 7.76
CA LEU A 869 33.00 -0.38 8.98
C LEU A 869 34.31 -0.32 9.78
N PHE A 870 35.08 -1.42 9.82
CA PHE A 870 36.43 -1.42 10.42
C PHE A 870 37.40 -0.55 9.66
N HIS A 871 37.41 -0.66 8.34
CA HIS A 871 38.26 0.17 7.51
C HIS A 871 38.00 1.66 7.76
N LEU A 872 36.73 2.07 7.89
CA LEU A 872 36.38 3.42 8.32
C LEU A 872 36.88 3.71 9.75
N ALA A 873 36.70 2.82 10.72
CA ALA A 873 37.16 3.08 12.09
C ALA A 873 38.69 3.20 12.23
N GLN A 874 39.45 2.51 11.38
CA GLN A 874 40.92 2.52 11.35
C GLN A 874 41.51 3.69 10.56
N ALA A 875 40.73 4.35 9.71
CA ALA A 875 41.20 5.47 8.92
C ALA A 875 41.64 6.65 9.80
N GLN A 876 42.66 7.37 9.33
CA GLN A 876 43.12 8.59 10.00
C GLN A 876 42.32 9.78 9.48
N TYR A 877 41.71 10.52 10.40
CA TYR A 877 40.89 11.68 10.09
C TYR A 877 41.59 12.97 10.50
N ASN A 878 41.48 14.00 9.65
CA ASN A 878 41.95 15.35 9.93
C ASN A 878 40.74 16.29 9.91
N THR A 879 40.63 17.21 10.88
CA THR A 879 39.55 18.21 10.94
C THR A 879 39.51 19.15 9.74
N GLN A 880 40.57 19.19 8.93
CA GLN A 880 40.66 19.99 7.70
C GLN A 880 40.35 19.20 6.41
N SER A 881 40.21 17.87 6.49
CA SER A 881 39.86 17.01 5.35
C SER A 881 38.43 16.50 5.47
N GLU A 882 37.80 16.15 4.35
CA GLU A 882 36.56 15.39 4.37
C GLU A 882 36.86 13.90 4.13
N PRO A 883 36.35 12.98 4.96
CA PRO A 883 35.63 13.19 6.24
C PRO A 883 36.52 13.76 7.37
N ALA A 884 35.95 14.58 8.26
CA ALA A 884 36.70 15.19 9.36
C ALA A 884 36.87 14.27 10.57
N ASN A 885 36.03 13.26 10.70
CA ASN A 885 36.06 12.24 11.75
C ASN A 885 35.32 10.97 11.32
N PHE A 886 35.46 9.91 12.11
CA PHE A 886 34.81 8.62 11.88
C PHE A 886 33.28 8.70 11.73
N GLN A 887 32.59 9.48 12.57
CA GLN A 887 31.13 9.58 12.49
C GLN A 887 30.69 10.23 11.18
N GLU A 888 31.43 11.22 10.69
CA GLU A 888 31.12 11.85 9.39
C GLU A 888 31.39 10.91 8.22
N ALA A 889 32.47 10.13 8.27
CA ALA A 889 32.75 9.09 7.29
C ALA A 889 31.65 8.03 7.24
N PHE A 890 31.20 7.58 8.42
CA PHE A 890 30.08 6.66 8.55
C PHE A 890 28.78 7.27 7.99
N ASP A 891 28.45 8.51 8.37
CA ASP A 891 27.24 9.18 7.90
C ASP A 891 27.23 9.35 6.37
N TYR A 892 28.35 9.74 5.78
CA TYR A 892 28.52 9.86 4.33
C TYR A 892 28.35 8.50 3.65
N TRP A 893 29.02 7.48 4.16
CA TRP A 893 28.90 6.12 3.65
C TRP A 893 27.45 5.62 3.63
N VAL A 894 26.76 5.68 4.77
CA VAL A 894 25.37 5.19 4.88
C VAL A 894 24.42 6.00 4.01
N LEU A 895 24.54 7.34 4.02
CA LEU A 895 23.67 8.20 3.19
C LEU A 895 23.85 7.89 1.70
N ARG A 896 25.11 7.85 1.23
CA ARG A 896 25.43 7.57 -0.17
C ARG A 896 24.87 6.21 -0.60
N GLN A 897 25.05 5.18 0.21
CA GLN A 897 24.55 3.84 -0.10
C GLN A 897 23.01 3.79 -0.15
N CYS A 898 22.32 4.46 0.78
CA CYS A 898 20.85 4.54 0.74
C CYS A 898 20.35 5.28 -0.53
N LEU A 899 20.99 6.40 -0.89
CA LEU A 899 20.64 7.18 -2.09
C LEU A 899 20.90 6.41 -3.38
N LEU A 900 21.99 5.62 -3.44
CA LEU A 900 22.29 4.76 -4.57
C LEU A 900 21.32 3.56 -4.64
N GLY A 901 20.89 3.03 -3.50
CA GLY A 901 19.93 1.93 -3.38
C GLY A 901 18.59 2.21 -4.05
N ILE A 902 18.09 3.44 -3.93
CA ILE A 902 16.77 3.85 -4.40
C ILE A 902 16.70 3.88 -5.94
N GLY A 903 15.74 3.16 -6.50
CA GLY A 903 15.46 3.15 -7.94
C GLY A 903 16.48 2.41 -8.81
N ARG A 904 17.51 1.81 -8.21
CA ARG A 904 18.54 1.03 -8.91
C ARG A 904 18.74 -0.38 -8.36
N TYR A 905 18.37 -0.64 -7.11
CA TYR A 905 18.72 -1.90 -6.44
C TYR A 905 17.60 -2.43 -5.55
N SER A 906 16.44 -2.73 -6.14
CA SER A 906 15.54 -3.71 -5.53
C SER A 906 16.12 -5.12 -5.75
N MET A 907 17.39 -5.33 -5.38
CA MET A 907 18.05 -6.62 -5.49
C MET A 907 17.45 -7.54 -4.42
N LEU A 908 16.66 -8.52 -4.88
CA LEU A 908 16.13 -9.61 -4.07
C LEU A 908 17.25 -10.36 -3.35
#